data_AF-A0A8C1XA36-F1
#
_entry.id   AF-A0A8C1XA36-F1
#
_cell.length_a   1.000
_cell.length_b   1.000
_cell.length_c   1.000
_cell.angle_alpha   90.00
_cell.angle_beta   90.00
_cell.angle_gamma   90.00
#
_symmetry.space_group_name_H-M   'P 1'
#
loop_
_entity.id
_entity.type
_entity.pdbx_description
1 polymer ?
#
loop_
_entity_poly.entity_id
_entity_poly.type
_entity_poly.pdbx_seq_one_letter_code
_entity_poly.pdbx_strand_id
1 'polypeptide(L)'
;MHTSVKNVNASKSSKKSSTQTTISRFFTSANDSSQPPAQPGIKRQDGRHEGRGKKRLSDGGMSSEKRPKLSLSVEEECMVTPSTLDKMVSSRASVSHATLTRLKDFSCPGSSESRASDQVRKMEVEPSVSAPQQHSVMNSYNELEEELKEEPIKIKQEFSFSQFTKNTVIKKSSEEPGVPNRRTKTVYTPLEEQYMEIKKQHADTVLCVECGYKYRFFGEDAEIAAKELNITCHLDHNFMTASIPTHRLFVHVRRLVSQGYKVGVVKQTETTAIKASSTNKSSLFTRQLHALYTKSTLVGEDVNPLLKLGDLEQAEDVVQDSGNNYLMCVSESFDKQSKELTVGMVVVQPSIGDLMVDCFKDNVSHSELESRVLKIQPVEILVPSDLSEVTERLLRNIALSSVHADDRIRIEKRESSMFEYPAAMRIIKDFYRDTPHPAVGNQEKGSYSLCMGLESPIICCLGPVIQYLTEFKLEKILLCSSSFKRLSSDADHMQLSAATMKNLEILCNQTTGSVKGSLLWVLDHTQTPFGKRLLRKWVSQPLKSVIDIQARQEAVAEILSSESSVLPSLQSLLTRLPDLERGLCSIYHKKEFYLITSTLSRLSAELQALMPAIQSQLSSALLKNLLLDTPQLLSPTHNFLKVLDEKAAKTGNKTEMFVDLTDFPVIRNRKEEIQSVLSDIMKHRREVRLVLKNPSLDYTTVSGQQFLIEVKNSMSSIVPADWVKINSTKIVGRYHTPFIVEKHRRLQQLREQLVIDCNHEWINFLQLFGDHYYILRKAVCHLATMDCLFSLAQVAKENNYCRPEILEDKSQILIMAGKHPVITTLMGDEDQYGDGKRAMIITGPNMGGKSSYIRQVALVTIMAQLGSFVPAREASVGIVDGIYVRMGASDNISRGRSTFMEELVEASDILDRATSRSLVILDELGRGTSTHDGIAIAYATLESFIRDVRCMTLFVTHYPPLCELEHLYPQLVGNYHMAFLLNEPESTSDEEEVQPEFITFLYQLIEGAGARSYGLNVARLAEIPESILRTAAFKSKELEALVNSRRYNTVVITD
;
A
#
# COMPACT_ATOMS: atom_id res chain seq x y z
N MET A 1 14.81 64.61 24.55
CA MET A 1 15.42 65.25 23.37
C MET A 1 14.63 64.76 22.16
N HIS A 2 13.82 65.59 21.51
CA HIS A 2 14.22 66.55 20.45
C HIS A 2 14.87 65.83 19.24
N THR A 3 14.42 66.00 17.97
CA THR A 3 13.54 67.08 17.43
C THR A 3 12.81 66.69 16.13
N SER A 4 11.68 67.36 15.87
CA SER A 4 11.05 67.71 14.56
C SER A 4 10.84 66.62 13.49
N VAL A 5 9.63 66.30 13.00
CA VAL A 5 8.48 67.12 12.48
C VAL A 5 8.73 67.81 11.13
N LYS A 6 7.97 67.40 10.10
CA LYS A 6 7.39 68.29 9.07
C LYS A 6 6.18 67.64 8.36
N ASN A 7 5.04 68.33 8.39
CA ASN A 7 3.79 67.96 7.70
C ASN A 7 3.43 69.04 6.66
N VAL A 8 3.11 68.64 5.43
CA VAL A 8 2.29 69.40 4.45
C VAL A 8 1.60 68.32 3.57
N ASN A 9 0.30 68.06 3.67
CA ASN A 9 -0.86 68.78 3.09
C ASN A 9 -0.82 69.01 1.56
N ALA A 10 -1.94 69.06 0.82
CA ALA A 10 -3.26 68.38 0.90
C ALA A 10 -4.18 68.85 -0.25
N SER A 11 -4.59 67.99 -1.18
CA SER A 11 -5.73 68.21 -2.12
C SER A 11 -5.82 67.08 -3.16
N LYS A 12 -6.94 66.77 -3.82
CA LYS A 12 -8.40 66.73 -3.52
C LYS A 12 -9.10 66.34 -4.84
N SER A 13 -10.31 65.79 -4.78
CA SER A 13 -11.25 65.63 -5.92
C SER A 13 -10.85 64.61 -7.03
N SER A 14 -11.78 64.08 -7.84
CA SER A 14 -13.16 63.66 -7.53
C SER A 14 -13.74 62.77 -8.64
N LYS A 15 -14.67 61.89 -8.24
CA LYS A 15 -15.80 61.34 -9.00
C LYS A 15 -15.96 61.80 -10.47
N LYS A 16 -16.07 60.83 -11.39
CA LYS A 16 -17.38 60.50 -12.01
C LYS A 16 -17.30 59.17 -12.77
N SER A 17 -18.16 58.24 -12.38
CA SER A 17 -18.65 57.18 -13.27
C SER A 17 -19.90 57.67 -14.00
N SER A 18 -20.16 57.07 -15.17
CA SER A 18 -21.41 57.19 -15.93
C SER A 18 -21.73 55.79 -16.45
N THR A 19 -22.77 55.11 -15.96
CA THR A 19 -24.15 55.18 -16.48
C THR A 19 -24.20 55.02 -18.00
N GLN A 20 -24.96 54.13 -18.61
CA GLN A 20 -25.85 53.03 -18.22
C GLN A 20 -26.61 52.72 -19.52
N THR A 21 -26.93 51.46 -19.80
CA THR A 21 -28.19 51.11 -20.47
C THR A 21 -28.67 49.79 -19.89
N THR A 22 -29.96 49.68 -19.59
CA THR A 22 -30.47 48.60 -18.73
C THR A 22 -31.89 48.20 -19.14
N ILE A 23 -32.10 46.90 -19.36
CA ILE A 23 -33.40 46.20 -19.34
C ILE A 23 -33.08 44.85 -18.69
N SER A 24 -33.51 44.44 -17.48
CA SER A 24 -34.59 44.83 -16.56
C SER A 24 -35.99 44.25 -16.84
N ARG A 25 -36.36 43.22 -16.08
CA ARG A 25 -37.49 43.20 -15.13
C ARG A 25 -37.38 41.92 -14.26
N PHE A 26 -37.30 41.98 -12.92
CA PHE A 26 -38.23 42.50 -11.88
C PHE A 26 -39.39 41.52 -11.59
N PHE A 27 -39.87 41.31 -10.35
CA PHE A 27 -39.53 41.85 -9.00
C PHE A 27 -39.14 40.67 -8.04
N THR A 28 -39.06 40.67 -6.69
CA THR A 28 -39.29 41.56 -5.49
C THR A 28 -38.63 40.83 -4.29
N SER A 29 -38.24 41.38 -3.12
CA SER A 29 -37.78 42.72 -2.68
C SER A 29 -37.52 42.71 -1.15
N ALA A 30 -36.49 43.46 -0.67
CA ALA A 30 -36.36 44.00 0.72
C ALA A 30 -36.29 43.02 1.92
N ASN A 31 -35.67 43.28 3.08
CA ASN A 31 -34.62 44.21 3.58
C ASN A 31 -33.90 43.41 4.71
N ASP A 32 -32.60 43.48 5.04
CA ASP A 32 -31.55 44.53 5.10
C ASP A 32 -31.33 45.17 6.50
N SER A 33 -30.05 45.40 6.83
CA SER A 33 -29.44 46.19 7.91
C SER A 33 -29.26 45.65 9.36
N SER A 34 -27.95 45.48 9.70
CA SER A 34 -27.24 46.03 10.87
C SER A 34 -27.02 45.26 12.21
N GLN A 35 -25.76 44.79 12.37
CA GLN A 35 -24.83 44.82 13.53
C GLN A 35 -25.27 44.46 14.98
N PRO A 36 -24.32 43.91 15.78
CA PRO A 36 -23.64 44.78 16.76
C PRO A 36 -22.11 44.55 16.91
N PRO A 37 -21.35 45.51 17.48
CA PRO A 37 -19.96 45.33 17.90
C PRO A 37 -19.77 45.33 19.44
N ALA A 38 -18.56 44.93 19.86
CA ALA A 38 -17.89 45.18 21.16
C ALA A 38 -18.23 44.32 22.42
N GLN A 39 -17.17 44.12 23.21
CA GLN A 39 -17.10 43.49 24.56
C GLN A 39 -17.05 44.61 25.63
N PRO A 40 -16.67 44.38 26.92
CA PRO A 40 -16.81 43.21 27.81
C PRO A 40 -17.57 43.57 29.13
N GLY A 41 -17.92 42.60 30.00
CA GLY A 41 -18.70 42.94 31.22
C GLY A 41 -18.90 41.89 32.34
N ILE A 42 -17.82 41.32 32.88
CA ILE A 42 -17.59 40.99 34.32
C ILE A 42 -18.78 40.65 35.27
N LYS A 43 -18.62 39.54 36.03
CA LYS A 43 -19.37 39.09 37.25
C LYS A 43 -20.74 38.42 36.97
N ARG A 44 -21.02 37.21 37.52
CA ARG A 44 -21.39 36.85 38.92
C ARG A 44 -22.71 37.50 39.35
N GLN A 45 -23.64 36.82 40.02
CA GLN A 45 -23.75 35.41 40.43
C GLN A 45 -25.22 35.12 40.77
N ASP A 46 -25.62 33.84 40.79
CA ASP A 46 -26.86 33.34 41.41
C ASP A 46 -28.17 33.92 40.80
N GLY A 47 -29.35 33.33 41.00
CA GLY A 47 -29.63 31.99 41.50
C GLY A 47 -31.11 31.78 41.84
N ARG A 48 -31.61 30.58 41.52
CA ARG A 48 -32.75 29.86 42.15
C ARG A 48 -34.21 30.37 42.01
N HIS A 49 -35.01 29.45 41.47
CA HIS A 49 -36.30 28.94 42.00
C HIS A 49 -37.64 29.69 41.83
N GLU A 50 -38.61 28.89 41.34
CA GLU A 50 -40.02 28.78 41.74
C GLU A 50 -41.05 29.88 41.37
N GLY A 51 -42.32 29.45 41.19
CA GLY A 51 -43.44 30.38 40.84
C GLY A 51 -44.87 29.81 40.71
N ARG A 52 -45.07 28.52 40.41
CA ARG A 52 -46.35 27.74 40.53
C ARG A 52 -47.69 28.37 40.03
N GLY A 53 -48.16 27.94 38.85
CA GLY A 53 -49.58 27.63 38.55
C GLY A 53 -50.52 28.80 38.18
N LYS A 54 -51.84 28.59 38.01
CA LYS A 54 -52.68 27.36 38.12
C LYS A 54 -54.07 27.57 37.48
N LYS A 55 -54.80 26.48 37.13
CA LYS A 55 -56.25 26.40 36.73
C LYS A 55 -56.59 26.88 35.28
N ARG A 56 -57.29 26.12 34.41
CA ARG A 56 -58.70 25.54 34.37
C ARG A 56 -59.76 26.59 33.93
N LEU A 57 -60.81 26.32 33.14
CA LEU A 57 -61.30 25.14 32.37
C LEU A 57 -62.46 25.54 31.39
N SER A 58 -63.15 24.55 30.78
CA SER A 58 -64.55 24.53 30.25
C SER A 58 -64.91 25.22 28.91
N ASP A 59 -65.89 24.74 28.10
CA ASP A 59 -66.37 23.35 27.81
C ASP A 59 -67.33 23.30 26.57
N GLY A 60 -67.55 22.11 25.97
CA GLY A 60 -68.55 21.78 24.93
C GLY A 60 -68.31 22.35 23.50
N GLY A 61 -68.65 21.72 22.37
CA GLY A 61 -69.34 20.46 22.00
C GLY A 61 -69.68 20.49 20.47
N MET A 62 -70.04 19.46 19.69
CA MET A 62 -70.23 17.99 19.80
C MET A 62 -70.07 17.33 18.38
N SER A 63 -70.33 16.01 18.26
CA SER A 63 -70.74 15.18 17.07
C SER A 63 -70.69 15.74 15.62
N SER A 64 -70.38 14.98 14.56
CA SER A 64 -69.93 13.57 14.30
C SER A 64 -69.64 13.45 12.77
N GLU A 65 -68.68 12.69 12.23
CA GLU A 65 -68.61 11.21 12.16
C GLU A 65 -67.24 10.70 11.61
N LYS A 66 -66.99 9.39 11.73
CA LYS A 66 -66.12 8.50 10.89
C LYS A 66 -64.58 8.76 10.84
N ARG A 67 -63.86 7.76 11.41
CA ARG A 67 -62.39 7.54 11.57
C ARG A 67 -61.74 6.93 10.29
N PRO A 68 -60.42 6.59 10.28
CA PRO A 68 -59.22 7.18 10.94
C PRO A 68 -58.17 7.66 9.89
N LYS A 69 -57.25 8.62 10.11
CA LYS A 69 -56.09 8.70 11.06
C LYS A 69 -55.01 7.60 10.84
N LEU A 70 -53.74 7.90 10.54
CA LEU A 70 -52.70 8.72 11.25
C LEU A 70 -52.23 8.08 12.57
N SER A 71 -50.96 8.11 13.01
CA SER A 71 -49.65 8.45 12.39
C SER A 71 -48.52 8.40 13.46
N LEU A 72 -47.24 8.43 13.03
CA LEU A 72 -46.10 9.07 13.73
C LEU A 72 -45.77 8.67 15.21
N SER A 73 -44.81 7.75 15.35
CA SER A 73 -43.41 7.98 15.84
C SER A 73 -43.08 8.70 17.17
N VAL A 74 -41.92 8.31 17.74
CA VAL A 74 -40.95 9.04 18.62
C VAL A 74 -40.94 8.70 20.13
N GLU A 75 -39.71 8.44 20.66
CA GLU A 75 -39.22 8.49 22.08
C GLU A 75 -39.86 7.54 23.15
N GLU A 76 -39.19 7.09 24.23
CA GLU A 76 -37.75 7.06 24.61
C GLU A 76 -37.45 5.89 25.60
N GLU A 77 -36.27 5.88 26.25
CA GLU A 77 -35.74 4.81 27.12
C GLU A 77 -36.36 4.75 28.54
N CYS A 78 -36.31 3.59 29.22
CA CYS A 78 -35.55 3.39 30.48
C CYS A 78 -35.75 2.01 31.17
N MET A 79 -34.61 1.37 31.50
CA MET A 79 -34.22 0.61 32.72
C MET A 79 -35.19 -0.23 33.59
N VAL A 80 -34.55 -1.16 34.34
CA VAL A 80 -34.93 -1.84 35.60
C VAL A 80 -35.52 -3.27 35.48
N THR A 81 -34.88 -4.19 36.20
CA THR A 81 -35.20 -5.61 36.45
C THR A 81 -35.74 -5.77 37.89
N PRO A 82 -36.09 -6.96 38.46
CA PRO A 82 -36.01 -8.34 37.93
C PRO A 82 -37.27 -9.21 38.21
N SER A 83 -37.10 -10.54 38.09
CA SER A 83 -37.71 -11.65 38.88
C SER A 83 -38.75 -12.61 38.24
N THR A 84 -38.44 -13.91 38.44
CA THR A 84 -39.30 -15.12 38.53
C THR A 84 -40.16 -15.59 37.34
N LEU A 85 -39.65 -16.66 36.70
CA LEU A 85 -40.29 -17.94 36.31
C LEU A 85 -41.82 -18.00 36.08
N ASP A 86 -42.25 -18.62 34.96
CA ASP A 86 -42.54 -20.07 34.97
C ASP A 86 -42.67 -20.73 33.56
N LYS A 87 -42.41 -22.06 33.51
CA LYS A 87 -42.81 -23.12 32.55
C LYS A 87 -42.93 -22.88 31.01
N MET A 88 -41.95 -23.46 30.31
CA MET A 88 -42.09 -24.50 29.26
C MET A 88 -42.88 -24.32 27.93
N VAL A 89 -42.15 -24.64 26.84
CA VAL A 89 -42.56 -25.47 25.66
C VAL A 89 -43.35 -24.84 24.49
N SER A 90 -42.67 -24.86 23.32
CA SER A 90 -43.17 -25.02 21.94
C SER A 90 -44.19 -24.02 21.35
N SER A 91 -43.73 -23.26 20.35
CA SER A 91 -44.16 -23.52 18.96
C SER A 91 -43.23 -22.92 17.89
N ARG A 92 -43.05 -23.64 16.77
CA ARG A 92 -42.46 -23.13 15.52
C ARG A 92 -43.58 -22.77 14.54
N ALA A 93 -43.60 -21.55 14.01
CA ALA A 93 -44.20 -21.19 12.71
C ALA A 93 -43.89 -19.70 12.39
N SER A 94 -43.74 -19.25 11.14
CA SER A 94 -43.45 -19.95 9.87
C SER A 94 -43.14 -18.88 8.80
N VAL A 95 -42.15 -19.10 7.93
CA VAL A 95 -41.98 -18.29 6.70
C VAL A 95 -42.60 -19.04 5.52
N SER A 96 -43.40 -18.34 4.71
CA SER A 96 -44.37 -18.94 3.80
C SER A 96 -43.82 -19.30 2.42
N HIS A 97 -43.73 -20.60 2.12
CA HIS A 97 -44.12 -21.34 0.89
C HIS A 97 -43.88 -20.80 -0.56
N ALA A 98 -43.42 -19.57 -0.77
CA ALA A 98 -43.30 -18.95 -2.11
C ALA A 98 -41.89 -19.09 -2.73
N THR A 99 -40.85 -19.30 -1.91
CA THR A 99 -39.44 -19.25 -2.35
C THR A 99 -38.83 -20.64 -2.66
N LEU A 100 -39.48 -21.73 -2.25
CA LEU A 100 -38.94 -23.10 -2.33
C LEU A 100 -39.20 -23.82 -3.67
N THR A 101 -39.88 -23.17 -4.61
CA THR A 101 -40.32 -23.74 -5.90
C THR A 101 -39.52 -23.27 -7.12
N ARG A 102 -38.30 -22.73 -6.91
CA ARG A 102 -37.37 -22.32 -8.01
C ARG A 102 -35.93 -22.83 -7.88
N LEU A 103 -35.66 -23.76 -6.96
CA LEU A 103 -34.35 -24.39 -6.76
C LEU A 103 -34.50 -25.91 -6.58
N LYS A 104 -35.22 -26.57 -7.49
CA LYS A 104 -35.41 -28.04 -7.48
C LYS A 104 -35.03 -28.76 -8.77
N ASP A 105 -34.63 -28.03 -9.81
CA ASP A 105 -34.15 -28.59 -11.07
C ASP A 105 -32.62 -28.50 -11.13
N PHE A 106 -31.92 -29.56 -10.71
CA PHE A 106 -30.63 -30.03 -11.25
C PHE A 106 -30.12 -31.24 -10.45
N SER A 107 -30.63 -32.42 -10.78
CA SER A 107 -30.08 -33.73 -10.38
C SER A 107 -30.59 -34.80 -11.35
N CYS A 108 -29.72 -35.71 -11.78
CA CYS A 108 -29.97 -36.58 -12.93
C CYS A 108 -30.82 -37.84 -12.59
N PRO A 109 -31.75 -38.25 -13.46
CA PRO A 109 -32.23 -39.64 -13.55
C PRO A 109 -31.28 -40.50 -14.43
N GLY A 110 -31.27 -41.84 -14.37
CA GLY A 110 -31.93 -42.75 -13.42
C GLY A 110 -32.30 -44.12 -14.02
N SER A 111 -31.61 -45.21 -13.62
CA SER A 111 -31.85 -46.61 -14.02
C SER A 111 -30.90 -47.61 -13.29
N SER A 112 -31.18 -48.90 -13.04
CA SER A 112 -32.44 -49.68 -12.98
C SER A 112 -32.20 -51.13 -12.47
N GLU A 113 -33.26 -51.81 -12.01
CA GLU A 113 -33.50 -53.29 -11.94
C GLU A 113 -32.47 -54.30 -11.35
N SER A 114 -32.57 -54.52 -10.02
CA SER A 114 -32.98 -55.80 -9.37
C SER A 114 -32.15 -57.13 -9.37
N ARG A 115 -32.28 -57.86 -8.23
CA ARG A 115 -31.98 -59.30 -7.96
C ARG A 115 -30.49 -59.69 -7.91
N ALA A 116 -29.94 -60.01 -6.73
CA ALA A 116 -29.90 -61.33 -6.03
C ALA A 116 -28.78 -62.26 -6.59
N SER A 117 -28.01 -63.02 -5.79
CA SER A 117 -28.28 -63.58 -4.44
C SER A 117 -27.02 -63.88 -3.59
N ASP A 118 -27.22 -63.95 -2.27
CA ASP A 118 -26.57 -64.84 -1.27
C ASP A 118 -25.02 -64.88 -1.02
N GLN A 119 -24.71 -64.60 0.26
CA GLN A 119 -23.92 -65.43 1.21
C GLN A 119 -22.38 -65.38 1.37
N VAL A 120 -21.99 -64.76 2.51
CA VAL A 120 -21.31 -65.39 3.68
C VAL A 120 -19.78 -65.63 3.66
N ARG A 121 -19.16 -65.29 4.82
CA ARG A 121 -17.79 -65.62 5.31
C ARG A 121 -16.62 -64.94 4.57
N LYS A 122 -15.39 -64.83 5.14
CA LYS A 122 -14.82 -64.67 6.51
C LYS A 122 -13.31 -64.90 6.36
N MET A 123 -12.43 -64.06 6.94
CA MET A 123 -11.04 -64.42 7.36
C MET A 123 -10.09 -64.92 6.21
N GLU A 124 -8.75 -64.87 6.25
CA GLU A 124 -7.75 -64.31 7.18
C GLU A 124 -6.36 -64.27 6.49
N VAL A 125 -5.40 -63.58 7.12
CA VAL A 125 -3.95 -63.91 7.14
C VAL A 125 -3.09 -63.72 5.85
N GLU A 126 -1.83 -63.35 6.08
CA GLU A 126 -0.72 -63.17 5.13
C GLU A 126 0.03 -64.53 4.91
N PRO A 127 1.40 -64.71 4.78
CA PRO A 127 2.54 -63.79 4.66
C PRO A 127 3.62 -64.15 3.59
N SER A 128 4.70 -63.34 3.59
CA SER A 128 6.12 -63.71 3.35
C SER A 128 6.66 -63.60 1.89
N VAL A 129 7.75 -62.83 1.62
CA VAL A 129 9.22 -63.18 1.63
C VAL A 129 9.64 -63.93 0.35
N SER A 130 10.72 -63.61 -0.41
CA SER A 130 11.85 -62.66 -0.29
C SER A 130 12.45 -62.21 -1.65
N ALA A 131 13.46 -61.32 -1.62
CA ALA A 131 14.32 -60.81 -2.71
C ALA A 131 15.36 -61.89 -3.23
N PRO A 132 16.41 -61.63 -4.09
CA PRO A 132 17.07 -60.35 -4.44
C PRO A 132 17.71 -60.17 -5.87
N GLN A 133 18.53 -59.10 -6.00
CA GLN A 133 19.70 -58.87 -6.89
C GLN A 133 19.61 -58.05 -8.21
N GLN A 134 20.78 -57.56 -8.64
CA GLN A 134 21.07 -56.48 -9.63
C GLN A 134 21.70 -57.10 -10.93
N HIS A 135 22.22 -56.44 -11.98
CA HIS A 135 22.89 -55.12 -12.18
C HIS A 135 23.13 -54.82 -13.69
N SER A 136 23.17 -53.54 -14.12
CA SER A 136 23.99 -52.99 -15.28
C SER A 136 23.58 -53.39 -16.74
N VAL A 137 23.95 -52.75 -17.89
CA VAL A 137 24.57 -51.42 -18.21
C VAL A 137 24.45 -51.03 -19.72
N MET A 138 24.38 -49.71 -20.02
CA MET A 138 24.74 -48.91 -21.25
C MET A 138 24.25 -49.14 -22.72
N ASN A 139 24.20 -47.98 -23.40
CA ASN A 139 23.83 -47.58 -24.78
C ASN A 139 24.70 -48.08 -25.96
N SER A 140 24.23 -47.80 -27.19
CA SER A 140 25.01 -47.66 -28.44
C SER A 140 24.46 -46.51 -29.36
N TYR A 141 25.01 -46.28 -30.56
CA TYR A 141 25.02 -44.98 -31.30
C TYR A 141 24.54 -45.03 -32.78
N ASN A 142 24.06 -43.87 -33.30
CA ASN A 142 24.24 -43.28 -34.67
C ASN A 142 23.67 -44.01 -35.95
N GLU A 143 23.48 -43.42 -37.16
CA GLU A 143 23.70 -42.07 -37.79
C GLU A 143 22.90 -41.87 -39.13
N LEU A 144 22.74 -40.60 -39.59
CA LEU A 144 22.61 -40.09 -41.00
C LEU A 144 21.33 -40.33 -41.89
N GLU A 145 21.34 -39.72 -43.09
CA GLU A 145 20.21 -39.17 -43.90
C GLU A 145 20.04 -39.86 -45.31
N GLU A 146 19.28 -39.46 -46.37
CA GLU A 146 18.83 -38.17 -46.96
C GLU A 146 17.51 -38.29 -47.83
N GLU A 147 17.38 -37.70 -49.04
CA GLU A 147 16.13 -37.53 -49.82
C GLU A 147 15.91 -38.50 -51.03
N LEU A 148 14.65 -38.72 -51.47
CA LEU A 148 14.10 -38.34 -52.82
C LEU A 148 12.79 -39.06 -53.30
N LYS A 149 11.73 -38.24 -53.51
CA LYS A 149 10.72 -38.18 -54.61
C LYS A 149 9.90 -39.37 -55.21
N GLU A 150 8.58 -39.07 -55.28
CA GLU A 150 7.59 -39.26 -56.39
C GLU A 150 6.72 -40.56 -56.53
N GLU A 151 5.53 -40.37 -57.12
CA GLU A 151 4.30 -41.21 -57.16
C GLU A 151 4.10 -41.88 -58.56
N PRO A 152 3.05 -42.71 -58.93
CA PRO A 152 1.60 -42.43 -58.75
C PRO A 152 0.50 -43.56 -58.76
N ILE A 153 -0.70 -43.27 -58.20
CA ILE A 153 -2.09 -43.54 -58.74
C ILE A 153 -2.52 -45.02 -59.14
N LYS A 154 -3.72 -45.59 -58.78
CA LYS A 154 -5.05 -45.42 -59.48
C LYS A 154 -6.26 -46.25 -58.91
N ILE A 155 -7.47 -45.63 -58.78
CA ILE A 155 -8.86 -46.13 -59.14
C ILE A 155 -9.44 -47.41 -58.45
N LYS A 156 -10.73 -47.64 -58.12
CA LYS A 156 -12.08 -46.96 -58.04
C LYS A 156 -12.95 -47.82 -57.05
N GLN A 157 -14.23 -47.60 -56.69
CA GLN A 157 -15.38 -46.90 -57.30
C GLN A 157 -16.43 -46.50 -56.22
N GLU A 158 -17.38 -45.63 -56.56
CA GLU A 158 -18.36 -45.03 -55.62
C GLU A 158 -19.79 -45.54 -55.89
N PHE A 159 -20.67 -45.37 -54.89
CA PHE A 159 -21.90 -44.60 -55.14
C PHE A 159 -22.22 -43.71 -53.92
N SER A 160 -23.31 -42.95 -53.98
CA SER A 160 -23.33 -41.58 -53.46
C SER A 160 -24.67 -41.12 -52.85
N PHE A 161 -24.72 -39.82 -52.49
CA PHE A 161 -25.79 -39.03 -51.87
C PHE A 161 -26.01 -39.29 -50.36
N SER A 162 -26.34 -38.30 -49.52
CA SER A 162 -26.26 -36.81 -49.61
C SER A 162 -26.50 -36.21 -48.19
N GLN A 163 -26.28 -34.94 -47.87
CA GLN A 163 -25.79 -33.78 -48.63
C GLN A 163 -25.09 -32.78 -47.68
N PHE A 164 -24.24 -31.87 -48.17
CA PHE A 164 -22.83 -32.19 -48.38
C PHE A 164 -21.93 -31.22 -47.58
N THR A 165 -20.65 -31.56 -47.41
CA THR A 165 -19.83 -31.19 -46.24
C THR A 165 -18.64 -30.26 -46.53
N LYS A 166 -17.88 -29.95 -45.46
CA LYS A 166 -16.74 -29.00 -45.36
C LYS A 166 -15.47 -29.38 -46.16
N ASN A 167 -14.73 -28.34 -46.57
CA ASN A 167 -13.25 -28.25 -46.74
C ASN A 167 -12.61 -29.14 -47.86
N THR A 168 -11.41 -28.88 -48.42
CA THR A 168 -10.32 -27.90 -48.08
C THR A 168 -9.51 -27.46 -49.33
N VAL A 169 -9.20 -26.15 -49.44
CA VAL A 169 -8.01 -25.47 -50.03
C VAL A 169 -7.21 -26.09 -51.22
N ILE A 170 -7.00 -25.29 -52.30
CA ILE A 170 -5.66 -25.00 -52.91
C ILE A 170 -5.69 -23.75 -53.83
N LYS A 171 -4.52 -23.16 -54.08
CA LYS A 171 -4.25 -21.87 -54.76
C LYS A 171 -4.61 -21.82 -56.26
N LYS A 172 -5.00 -20.64 -56.76
CA LYS A 172 -4.34 -19.95 -57.91
C LYS A 172 -4.75 -18.46 -58.00
N SER A 173 -4.02 -17.70 -58.82
CA SER A 173 -4.15 -16.25 -59.01
C SER A 173 -4.82 -15.88 -60.34
N SER A 174 -5.35 -14.65 -60.44
CA SER A 174 -5.64 -13.86 -61.68
C SER A 174 -6.44 -14.56 -62.79
N GLU A 175 -7.64 -14.10 -63.17
CA GLU A 175 -7.93 -12.78 -63.77
C GLU A 175 -9.38 -12.29 -63.52
N GLU A 176 -9.71 -11.07 -63.97
CA GLU A 176 -11.01 -10.37 -63.82
C GLU A 176 -11.72 -10.27 -65.19
N PRO A 177 -13.06 -10.14 -65.29
CA PRO A 177 -13.65 -8.79 -65.18
C PRO A 177 -15.09 -8.72 -64.60
N GLY A 178 -15.46 -7.59 -63.97
CA GLY A 178 -16.88 -7.30 -63.65
C GLY A 178 -17.16 -6.16 -62.66
N VAL A 179 -17.00 -4.90 -63.10
CA VAL A 179 -17.16 -3.68 -62.25
C VAL A 179 -18.07 -2.68 -63.00
N PRO A 180 -19.19 -2.19 -62.41
CA PRO A 180 -19.19 -1.18 -61.33
C PRO A 180 -19.95 -1.63 -60.06
N ASN A 181 -19.58 -1.18 -58.86
CA ASN A 181 -19.24 0.22 -58.54
C ASN A 181 -17.97 0.37 -57.66
N ARG A 182 -17.42 1.60 -57.58
CA ARG A 182 -16.04 1.85 -57.09
C ARG A 182 -15.92 2.23 -55.61
N ARG A 183 -14.88 1.65 -54.98
CA ARG A 183 -14.12 2.14 -53.80
C ARG A 183 -14.86 2.28 -52.46
N THR A 184 -14.48 1.42 -51.52
CA THR A 184 -13.54 1.79 -50.44
C THR A 184 -12.72 0.58 -50.02
N LYS A 185 -11.37 0.70 -50.01
CA LYS A 185 -10.60 0.03 -48.95
C LYS A 185 -10.94 0.74 -47.64
N THR A 186 -10.95 0.05 -46.51
CA THR A 186 -10.91 0.69 -45.19
C THR A 186 -9.57 1.40 -45.02
N VAL A 187 -9.51 2.64 -45.49
CA VAL A 187 -8.36 3.52 -45.30
C VAL A 187 -8.44 4.03 -43.87
N TYR A 188 -7.48 3.59 -43.05
CA TYR A 188 -7.30 4.16 -41.72
C TYR A 188 -7.07 5.67 -41.84
N THR A 189 -7.66 6.44 -40.93
CA THR A 189 -7.36 7.86 -40.81
C THR A 189 -5.91 8.04 -40.34
N PRO A 190 -5.22 9.15 -40.67
CA PRO A 190 -3.84 9.37 -40.22
C PRO A 190 -3.64 9.37 -38.69
N LEU A 191 -4.72 9.47 -37.90
CA LEU A 191 -4.68 9.34 -36.44
C LEU A 191 -4.73 7.87 -35.99
N GLU A 192 -5.52 7.04 -36.68
CA GLU A 192 -5.56 5.59 -36.46
C GLU A 192 -4.22 4.94 -36.90
N GLU A 193 -3.60 5.42 -37.98
CA GLU A 193 -2.25 5.00 -38.40
C GLU A 193 -1.19 5.32 -37.32
N GLN A 194 -1.17 6.55 -36.79
CA GLN A 194 -0.31 6.92 -35.65
C GLN A 194 -0.59 6.08 -34.39
N TYR A 195 -1.86 5.79 -34.10
CA TYR A 195 -2.23 4.94 -32.96
C TYR A 195 -1.68 3.52 -33.11
N MET A 196 -1.87 2.89 -34.29
CA MET A 196 -1.38 1.54 -34.55
C MET A 196 0.16 1.46 -34.51
N GLU A 197 0.86 2.48 -35.00
CA GLU A 197 2.33 2.54 -34.95
C GLU A 197 2.86 2.50 -33.50
N ILE A 198 2.24 3.27 -32.60
CA ILE A 198 2.59 3.30 -31.17
C ILE A 198 2.11 2.03 -30.46
N LYS A 199 0.86 1.58 -30.70
CA LYS A 199 0.28 0.38 -30.07
C LYS A 199 1.05 -0.88 -30.44
N LYS A 200 1.63 -0.97 -31.65
CA LYS A 200 2.51 -2.09 -32.07
C LYS A 200 3.79 -2.18 -31.21
N GLN A 201 4.28 -1.07 -30.66
CA GLN A 201 5.45 -1.04 -29.78
C GLN A 201 5.08 -1.31 -28.31
N HIS A 202 3.81 -1.11 -27.94
CA HIS A 202 3.30 -1.18 -26.57
C HIS A 202 1.96 -1.94 -26.51
N ALA A 203 1.96 -3.19 -27.00
CA ALA A 203 0.72 -3.96 -27.19
C ALA A 203 -0.01 -4.26 -25.86
N ASP A 204 0.75 -4.44 -24.77
CA ASP A 204 0.28 -4.72 -23.40
C ASP A 204 -0.25 -3.49 -22.64
N THR A 205 -0.17 -2.30 -23.27
CA THR A 205 -0.36 -1.00 -22.63
C THR A 205 -1.62 -0.32 -23.15
N VAL A 206 -2.48 0.17 -22.24
CA VAL A 206 -3.68 0.95 -22.58
C VAL A 206 -3.27 2.40 -22.90
N LEU A 207 -3.51 2.87 -24.13
CA LEU A 207 -3.03 4.16 -24.62
C LEU A 207 -4.05 5.30 -24.47
N CYS A 208 -3.69 6.30 -23.68
CA CYS A 208 -4.37 7.60 -23.61
C CYS A 208 -3.78 8.53 -24.68
N VAL A 209 -4.45 8.72 -25.82
CA VAL A 209 -3.93 9.50 -26.97
C VAL A 209 -4.46 10.93 -27.00
N GLU A 210 -3.58 11.92 -26.87
CA GLU A 210 -3.96 13.34 -26.84
C GLU A 210 -4.53 13.83 -28.19
N CYS A 211 -5.73 14.38 -28.14
CA CYS A 211 -6.52 14.80 -29.31
C CYS A 211 -7.13 16.19 -29.07
N GLY A 212 -6.27 17.19 -28.92
CA GLY A 212 -6.68 18.55 -28.54
C GLY A 212 -7.00 18.61 -27.04
N TYR A 213 -8.19 19.10 -26.68
CA TYR A 213 -8.61 19.29 -25.28
C TYR A 213 -9.01 17.98 -24.55
N LYS A 214 -8.83 16.81 -25.18
CA LYS A 214 -9.24 15.50 -24.63
C LYS A 214 -8.29 14.38 -25.05
N TYR A 215 -8.18 13.35 -24.21
CA TYR A 215 -7.57 12.08 -24.57
C TYR A 215 -8.62 11.16 -25.23
N ARG A 216 -8.20 10.37 -26.23
CA ARG A 216 -8.98 9.30 -26.87
C ARG A 216 -8.34 7.94 -26.59
N PHE A 217 -9.19 6.92 -26.49
CA PHE A 217 -8.84 5.50 -26.51
C PHE A 217 -9.36 4.88 -27.81
N PHE A 218 -8.76 3.79 -28.30
CA PHE A 218 -9.10 3.16 -29.58
C PHE A 218 -9.10 1.62 -29.50
N GLY A 219 -10.11 0.97 -30.08
CA GLY A 219 -10.23 -0.50 -30.11
C GLY A 219 -10.42 -1.08 -28.70
N GLU A 220 -9.69 -2.15 -28.39
CA GLU A 220 -9.69 -2.81 -27.07
C GLU A 220 -9.45 -1.82 -25.92
N ASP A 221 -8.55 -0.83 -26.10
CA ASP A 221 -8.28 0.21 -25.11
C ASP A 221 -9.54 1.05 -24.79
N ALA A 222 -10.44 1.23 -25.76
CA ALA A 222 -11.70 1.95 -25.58
C ALA A 222 -12.77 1.09 -24.89
N GLU A 223 -12.74 -0.22 -25.05
CA GLU A 223 -13.64 -1.17 -24.39
C GLU A 223 -13.23 -1.39 -22.94
N ILE A 224 -11.93 -1.52 -22.66
CA ILE A 224 -11.35 -1.49 -21.31
C ILE A 224 -11.70 -0.16 -20.63
N ALA A 225 -11.44 0.98 -21.30
CA ALA A 225 -11.77 2.28 -20.74
C ALA A 225 -13.28 2.43 -20.46
N ALA A 226 -14.16 1.92 -21.33
CA ALA A 226 -15.60 1.94 -21.09
C ALA A 226 -16.00 1.15 -19.84
N LYS A 227 -15.49 -0.08 -19.73
CA LYS A 227 -15.76 -1.01 -18.62
C LYS A 227 -15.23 -0.51 -17.27
N GLU A 228 -13.96 -0.11 -17.20
CA GLU A 228 -13.32 0.25 -15.91
C GLU A 228 -13.55 1.70 -15.49
N LEU A 229 -13.81 2.61 -16.43
CA LEU A 229 -14.03 4.04 -16.14
C LEU A 229 -15.52 4.43 -16.06
N ASN A 230 -16.45 3.53 -16.42
CA ASN A 230 -17.89 3.77 -16.57
C ASN A 230 -18.19 4.89 -17.60
N ILE A 231 -17.59 4.80 -18.79
CA ILE A 231 -17.78 5.75 -19.90
C ILE A 231 -18.30 5.06 -21.17
N THR A 232 -18.98 5.79 -22.05
CA THR A 232 -19.53 5.23 -23.28
C THR A 232 -18.46 5.08 -24.37
N CYS A 233 -18.21 3.85 -24.83
CA CYS A 233 -17.53 3.61 -26.11
C CYS A 233 -18.52 3.48 -27.27
N HIS A 234 -18.12 3.86 -28.49
CA HIS A 234 -18.88 3.69 -29.73
C HIS A 234 -17.94 3.52 -30.92
N LEU A 235 -18.39 2.89 -32.00
CA LEU A 235 -17.60 2.75 -33.23
C LEU A 235 -17.46 4.12 -33.91
N ASP A 236 -16.22 4.59 -34.09
CA ASP A 236 -15.86 5.79 -34.85
C ASP A 236 -14.80 5.38 -35.89
N HIS A 237 -15.13 5.55 -37.17
CA HIS A 237 -14.35 5.04 -38.30
C HIS A 237 -14.06 3.53 -38.21
N ASN A 238 -12.83 3.11 -37.92
CA ASN A 238 -12.44 1.69 -37.91
C ASN A 238 -12.35 1.08 -36.51
N PHE A 239 -12.48 1.88 -35.44
CA PHE A 239 -12.25 1.44 -34.06
C PHE A 239 -13.35 1.88 -33.09
N MET A 240 -13.61 1.07 -32.06
CA MET A 240 -14.31 1.54 -30.87
C MET A 240 -13.54 2.72 -30.24
N THR A 241 -14.25 3.76 -29.84
CA THR A 241 -13.69 5.00 -29.31
C THR A 241 -14.34 5.36 -27.99
N ALA A 242 -13.51 5.72 -27.01
CA ALA A 242 -13.90 6.43 -25.79
C ALA A 242 -13.04 7.70 -25.64
N SER A 243 -13.46 8.69 -24.84
CA SER A 243 -12.64 9.90 -24.62
C SER A 243 -12.91 10.61 -23.29
N ILE A 244 -11.86 11.17 -22.69
CA ILE A 244 -11.87 11.88 -21.39
C ILE A 244 -11.23 13.29 -21.51
N PRO A 245 -11.67 14.31 -20.76
CA PRO A 245 -11.02 15.63 -20.76
C PRO A 245 -9.57 15.56 -20.28
N THR A 246 -8.68 16.40 -20.82
CA THR A 246 -7.25 16.43 -20.40
C THR A 246 -7.09 16.67 -18.89
N HIS A 247 -7.88 17.58 -18.31
CA HIS A 247 -7.84 17.89 -16.88
C HIS A 247 -8.36 16.76 -15.95
N ARG A 248 -8.90 15.67 -16.49
CA ARG A 248 -9.31 14.47 -15.73
C ARG A 248 -8.36 13.27 -15.91
N LEU A 249 -7.26 13.44 -16.66
CA LEU A 249 -6.28 12.37 -16.93
C LEU A 249 -5.86 11.63 -15.65
N PHE A 250 -5.45 12.36 -14.60
CA PHE A 250 -4.95 11.78 -13.35
C PHE A 250 -5.95 10.81 -12.69
N VAL A 251 -7.25 11.12 -12.72
CA VAL A 251 -8.32 10.28 -12.13
C VAL A 251 -8.43 8.96 -12.89
N HIS A 252 -8.47 9.04 -14.22
CA HIS A 252 -8.71 7.88 -15.08
C HIS A 252 -7.46 6.99 -15.22
N VAL A 253 -6.26 7.58 -15.23
CA VAL A 253 -4.99 6.81 -15.18
C VAL A 253 -4.88 6.06 -13.85
N ARG A 254 -5.14 6.71 -12.71
CA ARG A 254 -5.13 6.03 -11.39
C ARG A 254 -6.12 4.85 -11.33
N ARG A 255 -7.35 5.00 -11.84
CA ARG A 255 -8.35 3.93 -11.90
C ARG A 255 -7.97 2.75 -12.80
N LEU A 256 -7.34 3.00 -13.95
CA LEU A 256 -6.82 1.91 -14.79
C LEU A 256 -5.63 1.20 -14.13
N VAL A 257 -4.76 1.94 -13.45
CA VAL A 257 -3.60 1.38 -12.74
C VAL A 257 -4.01 0.58 -11.50
N SER A 258 -5.05 0.98 -10.75
CA SER A 258 -5.56 0.18 -9.60
C SER A 258 -6.10 -1.19 -10.06
N GLN A 259 -6.80 -1.24 -11.18
CA GLN A 259 -7.20 -2.51 -11.82
C GLN A 259 -6.04 -3.32 -12.42
N GLY A 260 -4.80 -2.81 -12.36
CA GLY A 260 -3.58 -3.52 -12.73
C GLY A 260 -3.12 -3.33 -14.18
N TYR A 261 -3.77 -2.46 -14.96
CA TYR A 261 -3.36 -2.16 -16.33
C TYR A 261 -2.06 -1.34 -16.37
N LYS A 262 -1.20 -1.60 -17.36
CA LYS A 262 -0.12 -0.70 -17.77
C LYS A 262 -0.73 0.38 -18.66
N VAL A 263 -0.49 1.65 -18.35
CA VAL A 263 -1.14 2.79 -19.02
C VAL A 263 -0.10 3.71 -19.63
N GLY A 264 -0.26 4.03 -20.91
CA GLY A 264 0.65 4.91 -21.67
C GLY A 264 -0.01 6.24 -22.01
N VAL A 265 0.62 7.35 -21.62
CA VAL A 265 0.15 8.70 -21.96
C VAL A 265 0.89 9.21 -23.20
N VAL A 266 0.17 9.34 -24.31
CA VAL A 266 0.70 9.79 -25.61
C VAL A 266 0.32 11.26 -25.81
N LYS A 267 1.32 12.14 -25.83
CA LYS A 267 1.15 13.61 -25.97
C LYS A 267 1.58 14.10 -27.35
N GLN A 268 1.08 15.28 -27.74
CA GLN A 268 1.48 15.96 -28.97
C GLN A 268 2.89 16.58 -28.82
N THR A 269 3.74 16.42 -29.83
CA THR A 269 5.14 16.91 -29.82
C THR A 269 5.33 18.27 -30.48
N GLU A 270 4.32 18.76 -31.21
CA GLU A 270 4.35 20.03 -31.93
C GLU A 270 3.21 20.95 -31.48
N THR A 271 3.52 22.22 -31.20
CA THR A 271 2.53 23.28 -30.95
C THR A 271 2.06 23.94 -32.25
N THR A 272 0.95 24.69 -32.20
CA THR A 272 0.21 25.07 -33.42
C THR A 272 0.93 26.15 -34.24
N ALA A 273 1.50 27.19 -33.61
CA ALA A 273 2.18 28.26 -34.34
C ALA A 273 3.56 27.81 -34.88
N ILE A 274 4.31 27.01 -34.11
CA ILE A 274 5.57 26.39 -34.55
C ILE A 274 5.30 25.50 -35.77
N LYS A 275 4.34 24.57 -35.67
CA LYS A 275 3.96 23.68 -36.77
C LYS A 275 3.53 24.43 -38.03
N ALA A 276 2.77 25.52 -37.90
CA ALA A 276 2.38 26.34 -39.05
C ALA A 276 3.57 26.94 -39.84
N SER A 277 4.77 26.97 -39.24
CA SER A 277 6.06 27.33 -39.86
C SER A 277 6.93 26.13 -40.28
N SER A 278 6.62 24.92 -39.81
CA SER A 278 7.37 23.70 -40.13
C SER A 278 7.21 23.32 -41.60
N THR A 279 8.15 22.54 -42.12
CA THR A 279 8.00 21.80 -43.39
C THR A 279 6.73 20.93 -43.36
N ASN A 280 6.40 20.37 -42.19
CA ASN A 280 5.25 19.50 -41.94
C ASN A 280 3.93 20.25 -41.65
N LYS A 281 3.81 21.54 -42.02
CA LYS A 281 2.62 22.38 -41.75
C LYS A 281 1.27 21.79 -42.16
N SER A 282 1.23 20.86 -43.12
CA SER A 282 0.01 20.25 -43.69
C SER A 282 -0.24 18.79 -43.29
N SER A 283 0.61 18.16 -42.47
CA SER A 283 0.39 16.78 -41.98
C SER A 283 -0.49 16.75 -40.72
N LEU A 284 -0.72 15.58 -40.11
CA LEU A 284 -1.27 15.48 -38.75
C LEU A 284 -0.25 15.95 -37.70
N PHE A 285 -0.69 16.33 -36.50
CA PHE A 285 0.23 16.61 -35.39
C PHE A 285 1.04 15.35 -35.05
N THR A 286 2.34 15.50 -34.86
CA THR A 286 3.22 14.44 -34.37
C THR A 286 2.91 14.12 -32.90
N ARG A 287 3.15 12.88 -32.50
CA ARG A 287 2.84 12.33 -31.18
C ARG A 287 3.90 11.32 -30.78
N GLN A 288 4.13 11.19 -29.49
CA GLN A 288 4.96 10.13 -28.92
C GLN A 288 4.45 9.71 -27.54
N LEU A 289 4.82 8.52 -27.10
CA LEU A 289 4.64 8.08 -25.72
C LEU A 289 5.47 8.98 -24.78
N HIS A 290 4.78 9.72 -23.93
CA HIS A 290 5.41 10.67 -23.00
C HIS A 290 5.86 9.97 -21.72
N ALA A 291 4.97 9.17 -21.12
CA ALA A 291 5.19 8.42 -19.89
C ALA A 291 4.36 7.12 -19.89
N LEU A 292 4.84 6.13 -19.13
CA LEU A 292 4.13 4.90 -18.77
C LEU A 292 3.77 4.94 -17.28
N TYR A 293 2.73 4.19 -16.88
CA TYR A 293 2.28 4.05 -15.50
C TYR A 293 1.82 2.61 -15.21
N THR A 294 2.26 2.08 -14.08
CA THR A 294 1.87 0.82 -13.41
C THR A 294 1.79 1.06 -11.90
N LYS A 295 1.39 0.06 -11.10
CA LYS A 295 1.16 0.24 -9.66
C LYS A 295 2.39 0.76 -8.91
N SER A 296 3.60 0.32 -9.28
CA SER A 296 4.84 0.79 -8.66
C SER A 296 5.36 2.14 -9.21
N THR A 297 4.89 2.59 -10.37
CA THR A 297 5.50 3.69 -11.16
C THR A 297 4.62 4.94 -11.28
N LEU A 298 3.65 5.15 -10.38
CA LEU A 298 2.75 6.33 -10.30
C LEU A 298 3.47 7.66 -9.93
N VAL A 299 4.41 8.10 -10.78
CA VAL A 299 5.34 9.22 -10.51
C VAL A 299 5.21 10.35 -11.55
N GLY A 300 4.37 11.35 -11.27
CA GLY A 300 4.51 12.68 -11.88
C GLY A 300 3.24 13.52 -12.00
N GLU A 301 3.41 14.72 -12.58
CA GLU A 301 2.37 15.77 -12.72
C GLU A 301 1.09 15.31 -13.43
N ASP A 302 1.17 14.35 -14.35
CA ASP A 302 0.00 13.76 -15.04
C ASP A 302 -0.89 12.88 -14.14
N VAL A 303 -0.38 12.43 -12.98
CA VAL A 303 -1.07 11.49 -12.05
C VAL A 303 -1.13 11.98 -10.60
N ASN A 304 -0.29 12.95 -10.22
CA ASN A 304 -0.17 13.52 -8.88
C ASN A 304 -0.40 15.04 -8.97
N PRO A 305 -1.66 15.52 -8.92
CA PRO A 305 -1.97 16.95 -8.96
C PRO A 305 -1.63 17.65 -7.64
N LEU A 306 -1.33 18.95 -7.72
CA LEU A 306 -1.13 19.88 -6.60
C LEU A 306 -2.43 20.22 -5.84
N LEU A 307 -3.15 19.19 -5.38
CA LEU A 307 -4.23 19.32 -4.41
C LEU A 307 -3.64 19.44 -3.00
N LYS A 308 -4.28 20.23 -2.13
CA LYS A 308 -3.87 20.26 -0.71
C LYS A 308 -4.18 18.90 -0.09
N LEU A 309 -3.40 18.49 0.92
CA LEU A 309 -3.53 17.16 1.54
C LEU A 309 -4.99 16.80 1.90
N GLY A 310 -5.74 17.71 2.54
CA GLY A 310 -7.15 17.49 2.89
C GLY A 310 -8.17 17.63 1.74
N ASP A 311 -7.80 18.22 0.60
CA ASP A 311 -8.68 18.31 -0.58
C ASP A 311 -8.72 16.96 -1.35
N LEU A 312 -7.68 16.11 -1.19
CA LEU A 312 -7.61 14.76 -1.77
C LEU A 312 -8.43 13.73 -0.98
N GLU A 313 -8.44 13.83 0.35
CA GLU A 313 -9.22 12.93 1.22
C GLU A 313 -10.73 13.13 1.10
N GLN A 314 -11.17 14.31 0.63
CA GLN A 314 -12.57 14.66 0.38
C GLN A 314 -13.03 14.37 -1.06
N ALA A 315 -12.13 13.94 -1.94
CA ALA A 315 -12.45 13.64 -3.34
C ALA A 315 -12.88 12.17 -3.50
N GLU A 316 -14.15 11.87 -3.24
CA GLU A 316 -14.78 10.52 -3.34
C GLU A 316 -14.46 9.75 -4.64
N ASP A 317 -14.15 10.49 -5.70
CA ASP A 317 -13.83 10.05 -7.06
C ASP A 317 -12.39 9.52 -7.26
N VAL A 318 -11.49 9.72 -6.28
CA VAL A 318 -10.03 9.51 -6.43
C VAL A 318 -9.57 8.29 -5.63
N VAL A 319 -9.00 7.30 -6.34
CA VAL A 319 -8.31 6.16 -5.72
C VAL A 319 -7.14 6.70 -4.88
N GLN A 320 -7.22 6.47 -3.56
CA GLN A 320 -6.14 6.77 -2.63
C GLN A 320 -4.93 5.89 -2.93
N ASP A 321 -3.74 6.45 -2.76
CA ASP A 321 -2.51 5.74 -3.10
C ASP A 321 -2.05 4.87 -1.92
N SER A 322 -1.67 3.62 -2.21
CA SER A 322 -1.15 2.69 -1.21
C SER A 322 0.12 3.23 -0.54
N GLY A 323 0.29 2.92 0.75
CA GLY A 323 1.47 3.38 1.50
C GLY A 323 2.79 2.78 0.99
N ASN A 324 2.71 1.55 0.48
CA ASN A 324 3.81 0.73 -0.01
C ASN A 324 3.62 0.52 -1.52
N ASN A 325 4.42 1.18 -2.36
CA ASN A 325 4.33 1.04 -3.83
C ASN A 325 5.58 0.33 -4.38
N TYR A 326 6.02 -0.72 -3.68
CA TYR A 326 7.24 -1.45 -4.05
C TYR A 326 7.04 -2.28 -5.32
N LEU A 327 8.00 -2.13 -6.23
CA LEU A 327 8.36 -3.10 -7.27
C LEU A 327 9.33 -4.11 -6.64
N MET A 328 9.06 -5.40 -6.75
CA MET A 328 9.98 -6.47 -6.35
C MET A 328 10.41 -7.28 -7.57
N CYS A 329 11.69 -7.31 -7.88
CA CYS A 329 12.26 -8.22 -8.87
C CYS A 329 12.74 -9.50 -8.16
N VAL A 330 12.39 -10.66 -8.68
CA VAL A 330 12.77 -11.97 -8.12
C VAL A 330 13.38 -12.84 -9.21
N SER A 331 14.52 -13.45 -8.92
CA SER A 331 15.16 -14.48 -9.74
C SER A 331 15.61 -15.63 -8.87
N GLU A 332 15.50 -16.85 -9.37
CA GLU A 332 15.92 -18.06 -8.67
C GLU A 332 17.02 -18.80 -9.44
N SER A 333 17.88 -19.48 -8.70
CA SER A 333 18.92 -20.34 -9.25
C SER A 333 19.03 -21.61 -8.39
N PHE A 334 18.79 -22.76 -9.00
CA PHE A 334 18.91 -24.07 -8.35
C PHE A 334 20.25 -24.71 -8.71
N ASP A 335 21.13 -24.90 -7.72
CA ASP A 335 22.38 -25.63 -7.93
C ASP A 335 22.13 -27.15 -7.89
N LYS A 336 22.51 -27.82 -8.97
CA LYS A 336 22.35 -29.27 -9.13
C LYS A 336 23.34 -30.09 -8.30
N GLN A 337 24.43 -29.48 -7.79
CA GLN A 337 25.43 -30.16 -6.97
C GLN A 337 25.04 -30.17 -5.49
N SER A 338 24.81 -29.01 -4.90
CA SER A 338 24.32 -28.87 -3.50
C SER A 338 22.86 -29.24 -3.32
N LYS A 339 22.05 -29.18 -4.39
CA LYS A 339 20.57 -29.24 -4.38
C LYS A 339 19.91 -28.04 -3.67
N GLU A 340 20.64 -26.96 -3.49
CA GLU A 340 20.12 -25.74 -2.85
C GLU A 340 19.42 -24.83 -3.86
N LEU A 341 18.25 -24.32 -3.47
CA LEU A 341 17.59 -23.20 -4.14
C LEU A 341 18.15 -21.90 -3.54
N THR A 342 18.72 -21.05 -4.38
CA THR A 342 19.09 -19.67 -4.00
C THR A 342 18.17 -18.70 -4.72
N VAL A 343 17.63 -17.72 -3.99
CA VAL A 343 16.76 -16.66 -4.51
C VAL A 343 17.48 -15.33 -4.35
N GLY A 344 17.59 -14.58 -5.46
CA GLY A 344 18.01 -13.19 -5.47
C GLY A 344 16.81 -12.27 -5.63
N MET A 345 16.89 -11.09 -5.02
CA MET A 345 15.89 -10.05 -5.25
C MET A 345 16.44 -8.63 -5.21
N VAL A 346 15.77 -7.74 -5.95
CA VAL A 346 15.97 -6.30 -5.96
C VAL A 346 14.61 -5.64 -5.78
N VAL A 347 14.45 -4.87 -4.71
CA VAL A 347 13.20 -4.20 -4.32
C VAL A 347 13.39 -2.70 -4.45
N VAL A 348 12.46 -2.03 -5.14
CA VAL A 348 12.54 -0.59 -5.43
C VAL A 348 11.18 0.05 -5.21
N GLN A 349 11.13 1.22 -4.56
CA GLN A 349 9.93 2.08 -4.60
C GLN A 349 10.27 3.41 -5.31
N PRO A 350 9.98 3.53 -6.62
CA PRO A 350 10.32 4.72 -7.41
C PRO A 350 9.72 6.03 -6.86
N SER A 351 8.59 5.97 -6.15
CA SER A 351 7.98 7.15 -5.54
C SER A 351 8.76 7.72 -4.34
N ILE A 352 9.69 6.98 -3.72
CA ILE A 352 10.52 7.43 -2.58
C ILE A 352 12.02 7.12 -2.74
N GLY A 353 12.45 6.61 -3.91
CA GLY A 353 13.84 6.24 -4.20
C GLY A 353 14.42 5.20 -3.23
N ASP A 354 13.57 4.41 -2.58
CA ASP A 354 13.96 3.37 -1.62
C ASP A 354 14.34 2.10 -2.38
N LEU A 355 15.45 1.49 -1.96
CA LEU A 355 16.20 0.54 -2.75
C LEU A 355 16.83 -0.50 -1.83
N MET A 356 16.35 -1.74 -1.94
CA MET A 356 16.80 -2.86 -1.13
C MET A 356 17.19 -4.05 -2.01
N VAL A 357 18.12 -4.86 -1.53
CA VAL A 357 18.53 -6.11 -2.16
C VAL A 357 18.58 -7.24 -1.14
N ASP A 358 18.36 -8.47 -1.58
CA ASP A 358 18.53 -9.65 -0.74
C ASP A 358 19.00 -10.84 -1.57
N CYS A 359 19.73 -11.76 -0.93
CA CYS A 359 20.14 -13.03 -1.51
C CYS A 359 20.15 -14.08 -0.41
N PHE A 360 19.31 -15.10 -0.54
CA PHE A 360 19.13 -16.11 0.49
C PHE A 360 18.95 -17.50 -0.13
N LYS A 361 19.32 -18.53 0.64
CA LYS A 361 18.90 -19.90 0.37
C LYS A 361 17.45 -20.04 0.82
N ASP A 362 16.62 -20.72 0.03
CA ASP A 362 15.22 -20.99 0.37
C ASP A 362 14.93 -22.49 0.36
N ASN A 363 13.89 -22.89 1.06
CA ASN A 363 13.54 -24.28 1.30
C ASN A 363 12.37 -24.76 0.42
N VAL A 364 12.00 -26.04 0.53
CA VAL A 364 10.93 -26.67 -0.29
C VAL A 364 9.52 -26.16 0.07
N SER A 365 9.39 -25.26 1.05
CA SER A 365 8.17 -24.49 1.35
C SER A 365 8.25 -23.03 0.86
N HIS A 366 9.38 -22.59 0.29
CA HIS A 366 9.66 -21.20 -0.13
C HIS A 366 9.34 -20.17 0.97
N SER A 367 9.66 -20.55 2.20
CA SER A 367 9.32 -19.79 3.42
C SER A 367 10.08 -18.47 3.52
N GLU A 368 11.31 -18.42 2.99
CA GLU A 368 12.12 -17.22 3.04
C GLU A 368 11.62 -16.18 2.03
N LEU A 369 11.27 -16.60 0.81
CA LEU A 369 10.63 -15.73 -0.18
C LEU A 369 9.27 -15.22 0.32
N GLU A 370 8.42 -16.08 0.89
CA GLU A 370 7.15 -15.64 1.47
C GLU A 370 7.36 -14.58 2.58
N SER A 371 8.38 -14.78 3.44
CA SER A 371 8.76 -13.82 4.49
C SER A 371 9.15 -12.45 3.92
N ARG A 372 9.94 -12.38 2.82
CA ARG A 372 10.30 -11.08 2.20
C ARG A 372 9.09 -10.43 1.53
N VAL A 373 8.26 -11.19 0.83
CA VAL A 373 7.05 -10.67 0.17
C VAL A 373 6.07 -10.10 1.20
N LEU A 374 5.88 -10.76 2.35
CA LEU A 374 5.05 -10.26 3.46
C LEU A 374 5.64 -9.02 4.16
N LYS A 375 6.97 -8.92 4.30
CA LYS A 375 7.64 -7.73 4.89
C LYS A 375 7.53 -6.49 4.00
N ILE A 376 7.69 -6.67 2.68
CA ILE A 376 7.67 -5.58 1.69
C ILE A 376 6.24 -5.17 1.30
N GLN A 377 5.33 -6.15 1.17
CA GLN A 377 4.01 -5.99 0.56
C GLN A 377 4.09 -5.28 -0.83
N PRO A 378 4.74 -5.91 -1.83
CA PRO A 378 4.90 -5.30 -3.15
C PRO A 378 3.59 -5.26 -3.93
N VAL A 379 3.35 -4.16 -4.66
CA VAL A 379 2.18 -3.99 -5.54
C VAL A 379 2.44 -4.49 -6.96
N GLU A 380 3.71 -4.69 -7.31
CA GLU A 380 4.16 -5.17 -8.60
C GLU A 380 5.39 -6.07 -8.44
N ILE A 381 5.40 -7.24 -9.08
CA ILE A 381 6.51 -8.20 -9.04
C ILE A 381 6.99 -8.47 -10.46
N LEU A 382 8.28 -8.26 -10.69
CA LEU A 382 9.01 -8.50 -11.94
C LEU A 382 9.72 -9.86 -11.86
N VAL A 383 9.47 -10.75 -12.81
CA VAL A 383 9.99 -12.13 -12.79
C VAL A 383 10.41 -12.60 -14.20
N PRO A 384 11.29 -13.61 -14.33
CA PRO A 384 11.58 -14.25 -15.62
C PRO A 384 10.37 -15.02 -16.18
N SER A 385 10.49 -15.64 -17.35
CA SER A 385 9.38 -16.36 -17.99
C SER A 385 9.24 -17.82 -17.55
N ASP A 386 10.29 -18.39 -16.95
CA ASP A 386 10.56 -19.82 -16.76
C ASP A 386 10.84 -20.23 -15.30
N LEU A 387 10.27 -19.52 -14.33
CA LEU A 387 10.36 -19.93 -12.92
C LEU A 387 9.86 -21.36 -12.70
N SER A 388 10.41 -22.00 -11.66
CA SER A 388 9.85 -23.22 -11.12
C SER A 388 8.37 -23.07 -10.78
N GLU A 389 7.62 -24.14 -11.01
CA GLU A 389 6.18 -24.16 -10.81
C GLU A 389 5.80 -23.86 -9.35
N VAL A 390 6.68 -24.15 -8.39
CA VAL A 390 6.45 -23.89 -6.96
C VAL A 390 6.50 -22.39 -6.66
N THR A 391 7.50 -21.67 -7.19
CA THR A 391 7.61 -20.22 -7.05
C THR A 391 6.49 -19.50 -7.80
N GLU A 392 6.16 -19.91 -9.04
CA GLU A 392 5.03 -19.30 -9.75
C GLU A 392 3.69 -19.54 -9.02
N ARG A 393 3.43 -20.74 -8.50
CA ARG A 393 2.24 -21.01 -7.67
C ARG A 393 2.22 -20.16 -6.40
N LEU A 394 3.35 -20.01 -5.69
CA LEU A 394 3.42 -19.15 -4.50
C LEU A 394 3.09 -17.68 -4.84
N LEU A 395 3.80 -17.09 -5.80
CA LEU A 395 3.61 -15.68 -6.15
C LEU A 395 2.19 -15.43 -6.69
N ARG A 396 1.64 -16.37 -7.47
CA ARG A 396 0.25 -16.31 -7.95
C ARG A 396 -0.76 -16.39 -6.80
N ASN A 397 -0.55 -17.27 -5.82
CA ASN A 397 -1.44 -17.38 -4.66
C ASN A 397 -1.41 -16.10 -3.81
N ILE A 398 -0.23 -15.49 -3.58
CA ILE A 398 -0.13 -14.21 -2.87
C ILE A 398 -0.83 -13.09 -3.67
N ALA A 399 -0.59 -13.01 -4.99
CA ALA A 399 -1.21 -12.00 -5.86
C ALA A 399 -2.76 -12.12 -5.95
N LEU A 400 -3.31 -13.32 -5.69
CA LEU A 400 -4.76 -13.58 -5.62
C LEU A 400 -5.35 -13.46 -4.21
N SER A 401 -4.52 -13.29 -3.16
CA SER A 401 -4.97 -13.28 -1.76
C SER A 401 -5.65 -11.98 -1.31
N SER A 402 -5.50 -10.89 -2.07
CA SER A 402 -6.13 -9.60 -1.78
C SER A 402 -7.65 -9.65 -2.00
N VAL A 403 -8.43 -9.30 -0.98
CA VAL A 403 -9.91 -9.32 -0.99
C VAL A 403 -10.51 -8.40 -2.07
N HIS A 404 -9.81 -7.32 -2.44
CA HIS A 404 -10.28 -6.34 -3.43
C HIS A 404 -9.54 -6.47 -4.76
N ALA A 405 -10.28 -6.39 -5.87
CA ALA A 405 -9.75 -6.48 -7.23
C ALA A 405 -8.67 -5.41 -7.52
N ASP A 406 -8.86 -4.21 -6.98
CA ASP A 406 -8.00 -3.03 -7.05
C ASP A 406 -6.67 -3.16 -6.29
N ASP A 407 -6.57 -4.12 -5.36
CA ASP A 407 -5.39 -4.31 -4.50
C ASP A 407 -4.50 -5.49 -4.93
N ARG A 408 -4.93 -6.25 -5.95
CA ARG A 408 -4.16 -7.39 -6.48
C ARG A 408 -2.78 -6.98 -6.96
N ILE A 409 -1.79 -7.78 -6.61
CA ILE A 409 -0.39 -7.59 -7.03
C ILE A 409 -0.27 -7.85 -8.53
N ARG A 410 0.31 -6.91 -9.27
CA ARG A 410 0.61 -7.07 -10.69
C ARG A 410 1.85 -7.94 -10.88
N ILE A 411 1.79 -8.98 -11.71
CA ILE A 411 2.97 -9.78 -12.09
C ILE A 411 3.38 -9.41 -13.52
N GLU A 412 4.61 -8.94 -13.70
CA GLU A 412 5.24 -8.67 -14.99
C GLU A 412 6.25 -9.79 -15.28
N LYS A 413 6.02 -10.60 -16.33
CA LYS A 413 7.02 -11.55 -16.84
C LYS A 413 7.90 -10.87 -17.89
N ARG A 414 9.20 -11.15 -17.90
CA ARG A 414 10.16 -10.75 -18.96
C ARG A 414 10.98 -11.94 -19.45
N GLU A 415 11.68 -11.79 -20.57
CA GLU A 415 12.49 -12.86 -21.16
C GLU A 415 13.61 -13.28 -20.20
N SER A 416 13.74 -14.59 -19.99
CA SER A 416 14.71 -15.17 -19.04
C SER A 416 16.17 -14.92 -19.43
N SER A 417 16.43 -14.72 -20.73
CA SER A 417 17.69 -14.22 -21.30
C SER A 417 18.18 -12.91 -20.67
N MET A 418 17.27 -12.06 -20.16
CA MET A 418 17.61 -10.80 -19.49
C MET A 418 18.09 -11.01 -18.05
N PHE A 419 17.69 -12.12 -17.42
CA PHE A 419 18.09 -12.53 -16.08
C PHE A 419 19.37 -13.38 -16.07
N GLU A 420 19.88 -13.79 -17.24
CA GLU A 420 21.19 -14.44 -17.32
C GLU A 420 22.31 -13.47 -16.88
N TYR A 421 23.18 -13.92 -15.97
CA TYR A 421 24.26 -13.10 -15.41
C TYR A 421 25.10 -12.33 -16.45
N PRO A 422 25.51 -12.89 -17.61
CA PRO A 422 26.25 -12.13 -18.62
C PRO A 422 25.45 -10.98 -19.25
N ALA A 423 24.15 -11.16 -19.45
CA ALA A 423 23.26 -10.16 -20.02
C ALA A 423 22.96 -9.04 -19.00
N ALA A 424 22.58 -9.42 -17.78
CA ALA A 424 22.31 -8.48 -16.70
C ALA A 424 23.55 -7.64 -16.34
N MET A 425 24.73 -8.28 -16.22
CA MET A 425 26.01 -7.59 -15.98
C MET A 425 26.39 -6.64 -17.13
N ARG A 426 26.01 -6.92 -18.39
CA ARG A 426 26.20 -5.97 -19.50
C ARG A 426 25.33 -4.73 -19.31
N ILE A 427 24.04 -4.90 -19.04
CA ILE A 427 23.09 -3.78 -18.80
C ILE A 427 23.61 -2.87 -17.68
N ILE A 428 24.08 -3.46 -16.57
CA ILE A 428 24.67 -2.73 -15.44
C ILE A 428 25.93 -1.95 -15.85
N LYS A 429 26.82 -2.56 -16.64
CA LYS A 429 28.05 -1.90 -17.15
C LYS A 429 27.74 -0.70 -18.04
N ASP A 430 26.82 -0.85 -18.98
CA ASP A 430 26.45 0.23 -19.90
C ASP A 430 25.78 1.40 -19.14
N PHE A 431 24.85 1.09 -18.22
CA PHE A 431 24.14 2.08 -17.39
C PHE A 431 25.08 2.99 -16.56
N TYR A 432 26.06 2.40 -15.86
CA TYR A 432 27.03 3.16 -15.06
C TYR A 432 28.16 3.79 -15.89
N ARG A 433 28.40 3.35 -17.12
CA ARG A 433 29.37 4.01 -18.02
C ARG A 433 28.80 5.27 -18.64
N ASP A 434 27.56 5.22 -19.11
CA ASP A 434 26.99 6.26 -19.98
C ASP A 434 26.32 7.41 -19.19
N THR A 435 26.25 7.30 -17.86
CA THR A 435 25.74 8.36 -16.99
C THR A 435 26.88 9.19 -16.37
N PRO A 436 26.95 10.52 -16.60
CA PRO A 436 27.94 11.36 -15.93
C PRO A 436 27.63 11.49 -14.43
N HIS A 437 28.56 11.05 -13.57
CA HIS A 437 28.47 11.23 -12.13
C HIS A 437 28.45 12.74 -11.76
N PRO A 438 27.53 13.20 -10.88
CA PRO A 438 27.53 14.57 -10.40
C PRO A 438 28.74 14.84 -9.50
N ALA A 439 29.42 15.96 -9.72
CA ALA A 439 30.75 16.25 -9.16
C ALA A 439 30.70 16.79 -7.71
N VAL A 440 30.19 15.98 -6.78
CA VAL A 440 30.32 16.23 -5.34
C VAL A 440 31.69 15.73 -4.86
N GLY A 441 32.47 16.60 -4.23
CA GLY A 441 33.93 16.52 -4.21
C GLY A 441 34.59 15.23 -3.66
N ASN A 442 35.56 14.72 -4.44
CA ASN A 442 36.68 13.88 -3.99
C ASN A 442 36.37 12.59 -3.21
N GLN A 443 35.40 11.79 -3.66
CA GLN A 443 35.53 10.32 -3.60
C GLN A 443 34.65 9.61 -4.64
N GLU A 444 34.70 8.27 -4.64
CA GLU A 444 33.93 7.36 -5.49
C GLU A 444 34.08 7.49 -7.03
N LYS A 445 35.11 6.81 -7.55
CA LYS A 445 34.95 5.98 -8.78
C LYS A 445 34.14 4.70 -8.44
N GLY A 446 33.10 4.83 -7.62
CA GLY A 446 32.72 3.81 -6.64
C GLY A 446 31.53 2.93 -7.03
N SER A 447 30.54 3.47 -7.72
CA SER A 447 29.23 2.79 -7.81
C SER A 447 29.26 1.46 -8.58
N TYR A 448 30.00 1.41 -9.68
CA TYR A 448 30.26 0.15 -10.38
C TYR A 448 31.05 -0.86 -9.52
N SER A 449 31.96 -0.39 -8.67
CA SER A 449 32.75 -1.25 -7.78
C SER A 449 31.91 -1.90 -6.67
N LEU A 450 30.81 -1.25 -6.24
CA LEU A 450 29.87 -1.83 -5.30
C LEU A 450 28.97 -2.88 -5.97
N CYS A 451 28.52 -2.65 -7.21
CA CYS A 451 27.79 -3.67 -7.98
C CYS A 451 28.62 -4.92 -8.26
N MET A 452 29.95 -4.79 -8.39
CA MET A 452 30.89 -5.92 -8.50
C MET A 452 31.06 -6.73 -7.20
N GLY A 453 30.58 -6.22 -6.06
CA GLY A 453 30.60 -6.91 -4.76
C GLY A 453 29.26 -7.57 -4.38
N LEU A 454 28.26 -7.54 -5.27
CA LEU A 454 26.96 -8.18 -5.05
C LEU A 454 26.95 -9.64 -5.54
N GLU A 455 26.11 -10.45 -4.91
CA GLU A 455 25.89 -11.84 -5.27
C GLU A 455 25.26 -11.97 -6.67
N SER A 456 25.64 -13.02 -7.40
CA SER A 456 25.17 -13.27 -8.77
C SER A 456 23.63 -13.20 -8.92
N PRO A 457 22.80 -13.81 -8.03
CA PRO A 457 21.34 -13.69 -8.12
C PRO A 457 20.79 -12.26 -7.98
N ILE A 458 21.46 -11.38 -7.24
CA ILE A 458 21.08 -9.95 -7.13
C ILE A 458 21.39 -9.25 -8.46
N ILE A 459 22.55 -9.52 -9.04
CA ILE A 459 22.97 -8.97 -10.34
C ILE A 459 21.98 -9.40 -11.44
N CYS A 460 21.56 -10.67 -11.45
CA CYS A 460 20.54 -11.21 -12.34
C CYS A 460 19.18 -10.50 -12.22
N CYS A 461 18.83 -9.97 -11.04
CA CYS A 461 17.62 -9.15 -10.85
C CYS A 461 17.83 -7.68 -11.23
N LEU A 462 19.02 -7.12 -10.98
CA LEU A 462 19.31 -5.70 -11.13
C LEU A 462 19.35 -5.25 -12.59
N GLY A 463 19.88 -6.08 -13.51
CA GLY A 463 19.86 -5.80 -14.95
C GLY A 463 18.44 -5.59 -15.50
N PRO A 464 17.52 -6.55 -15.33
CA PRO A 464 16.10 -6.39 -15.64
C PRO A 464 15.42 -5.20 -14.96
N VAL A 465 15.76 -4.87 -13.71
CA VAL A 465 15.21 -3.69 -13.01
C VAL A 465 15.68 -2.37 -13.64
N ILE A 466 16.96 -2.25 -14.01
CA ILE A 466 17.48 -1.08 -14.74
C ILE A 466 16.73 -0.92 -16.06
N GLN A 467 16.62 -2.00 -16.85
CA GLN A 467 15.93 -1.96 -18.14
C GLN A 467 14.45 -1.59 -17.96
N TYR A 468 13.75 -2.22 -17.01
CA TYR A 468 12.35 -1.94 -16.72
C TYR A 468 12.15 -0.48 -16.32
N LEU A 469 12.87 0.05 -15.32
CA LEU A 469 12.71 1.44 -14.88
C LEU A 469 13.11 2.47 -15.96
N THR A 470 13.98 2.11 -16.91
CA THR A 470 14.33 2.94 -18.07
C THR A 470 13.14 3.17 -19.00
N GLU A 471 12.23 2.19 -19.14
CA GLU A 471 10.97 2.35 -19.92
C GLU A 471 10.08 3.47 -19.33
N PHE A 472 10.14 3.67 -18.01
CA PHE A 472 9.37 4.69 -17.28
C PHE A 472 10.13 6.01 -17.07
N LYS A 473 11.44 6.07 -17.41
CA LYS A 473 12.36 7.19 -17.13
C LYS A 473 12.59 7.41 -15.62
N LEU A 474 12.60 6.31 -14.86
CA LEU A 474 12.73 6.25 -13.40
C LEU A 474 14.05 5.60 -12.92
N GLU A 475 14.91 5.16 -13.84
CA GLU A 475 16.17 4.45 -13.59
C GLU A 475 17.16 5.21 -12.70
N LYS A 476 17.09 6.55 -12.68
CA LYS A 476 18.03 7.43 -11.97
C LYS A 476 18.23 7.14 -10.48
N ILE A 477 17.23 6.59 -9.80
CA ILE A 477 17.31 6.25 -8.37
C ILE A 477 18.37 5.19 -8.06
N LEU A 478 18.80 4.42 -9.07
CA LEU A 478 19.83 3.38 -8.96
C LEU A 478 21.27 3.94 -9.07
N LEU A 479 21.44 5.22 -9.42
CA LEU A 479 22.76 5.82 -9.70
C LEU A 479 23.65 5.94 -8.45
N CYS A 480 23.07 6.00 -7.24
CA CYS A 480 23.81 6.10 -6.00
C CYS A 480 23.92 4.74 -5.31
N SER A 481 25.09 4.12 -5.45
CA SER A 481 25.46 2.84 -4.83
C SER A 481 25.28 2.79 -3.31
N SER A 482 25.53 3.90 -2.59
CA SER A 482 25.33 3.98 -1.14
C SER A 482 23.86 4.14 -0.71
N SER A 483 22.91 4.17 -1.65
CA SER A 483 21.47 4.06 -1.35
C SER A 483 20.94 2.62 -1.34
N PHE A 484 21.71 1.63 -1.81
CA PHE A 484 21.35 0.22 -1.72
C PHE A 484 21.46 -0.27 -0.27
N LYS A 485 20.41 -0.91 0.24
CA LYS A 485 20.39 -1.55 1.57
C LYS A 485 20.18 -3.05 1.44
N ARG A 486 20.72 -3.86 2.35
CA ARG A 486 20.26 -5.26 2.48
C ARG A 486 18.91 -5.28 3.19
N LEU A 487 17.97 -6.08 2.68
CA LEU A 487 16.66 -6.29 3.31
C LEU A 487 16.79 -7.15 4.56
N SER A 488 17.59 -8.21 4.50
CA SER A 488 17.91 -9.07 5.64
C SER A 488 19.32 -8.75 6.16
N SER A 489 19.46 -8.54 7.47
CA SER A 489 20.76 -8.50 8.16
C SER A 489 20.65 -9.22 9.49
N ASP A 490 21.18 -10.44 9.54
CA ASP A 490 21.12 -11.33 10.70
C ASP A 490 21.94 -10.82 11.88
N ALA A 491 22.90 -9.91 11.63
CA ALA A 491 23.67 -9.23 12.66
C ALA A 491 22.85 -8.14 13.37
N ASP A 492 22.13 -7.32 12.60
CA ASP A 492 21.54 -6.07 13.11
C ASP A 492 20.11 -6.24 13.66
N HIS A 493 19.35 -7.18 13.10
CA HIS A 493 17.89 -7.27 13.32
C HIS A 493 17.41 -8.64 13.83
N MET A 494 16.39 -8.63 14.67
CA MET A 494 15.65 -9.81 15.14
C MET A 494 14.99 -10.54 13.97
N GLN A 495 15.11 -11.86 13.92
CA GLN A 495 14.45 -12.66 12.91
C GLN A 495 12.97 -12.91 13.22
N LEU A 496 12.13 -12.64 12.21
CA LEU A 496 10.68 -12.83 12.22
C LEU A 496 10.30 -13.56 10.93
N SER A 497 9.72 -14.75 11.04
CA SER A 497 9.30 -15.57 9.91
C SER A 497 7.93 -15.14 9.34
N ALA A 498 7.57 -15.66 8.16
CA ALA A 498 6.25 -15.49 7.57
C ALA A 498 5.12 -15.88 8.54
N ALA A 499 5.26 -17.05 9.19
CA ALA A 499 4.34 -17.55 10.21
C ALA A 499 4.31 -16.63 11.45
N THR A 500 5.47 -16.20 11.98
CA THR A 500 5.52 -15.31 13.15
C THR A 500 4.80 -13.99 12.89
N MET A 501 5.03 -13.33 11.75
CA MET A 501 4.39 -12.04 11.44
C MET A 501 2.86 -12.14 11.29
N LYS A 502 2.36 -13.27 10.76
CA LYS A 502 0.93 -13.57 10.64
C LYS A 502 0.32 -13.92 12.01
N ASN A 503 0.92 -14.87 12.72
CA ASN A 503 0.40 -15.45 13.95
C ASN A 503 0.38 -14.47 15.14
N LEU A 504 1.33 -13.53 15.17
CA LEU A 504 1.37 -12.42 16.14
C LEU A 504 0.67 -11.15 15.66
N GLU A 505 0.09 -11.14 14.46
CA GLU A 505 -0.63 -10.00 13.87
C GLU A 505 0.19 -8.68 13.92
N ILE A 506 1.45 -8.75 13.47
CA ILE A 506 2.42 -7.65 13.63
C ILE A 506 2.08 -6.45 12.75
N LEU A 507 1.82 -6.69 11.45
CA LEU A 507 1.56 -5.62 10.47
C LEU A 507 0.06 -5.45 10.15
N CYS A 508 -0.65 -6.56 9.99
CA CYS A 508 -2.09 -6.62 9.73
C CYS A 508 -2.73 -7.75 10.56
N ASN A 509 -4.03 -7.62 10.85
CA ASN A 509 -4.81 -8.71 11.43
C ASN A 509 -5.10 -9.83 10.42
N GLN A 510 -5.34 -11.05 10.89
CA GLN A 510 -5.68 -12.21 10.04
C GLN A 510 -7.19 -12.27 9.68
N THR A 511 -8.05 -11.52 10.37
CA THR A 511 -9.52 -11.60 10.21
C THR A 511 -10.08 -10.75 9.06
N THR A 512 -9.39 -9.67 8.69
CA THR A 512 -9.79 -8.73 7.64
C THR A 512 -8.63 -8.30 6.73
N GLY A 513 -7.39 -8.67 7.04
CA GLY A 513 -6.19 -8.22 6.33
C GLY A 513 -5.82 -6.74 6.57
N SER A 514 -6.61 -6.00 7.37
CA SER A 514 -6.38 -4.58 7.63
C SER A 514 -5.35 -4.34 8.75
N VAL A 515 -4.79 -3.13 8.78
CA VAL A 515 -3.80 -2.72 9.80
C VAL A 515 -4.45 -2.57 11.18
N LYS A 516 -5.74 -2.18 11.27
CA LYS A 516 -6.42 -1.94 12.55
C LYS A 516 -6.42 -3.22 13.41
N GLY A 517 -5.94 -3.14 14.64
CA GLY A 517 -5.80 -4.31 15.52
C GLY A 517 -4.53 -5.15 15.28
N SER A 518 -3.57 -4.65 14.50
CA SER A 518 -2.19 -5.17 14.51
C SER A 518 -1.31 -4.45 15.54
N LEU A 519 -0.11 -4.98 15.82
CA LEU A 519 0.88 -4.27 16.63
C LEU A 519 1.24 -2.90 16.00
N LEU A 520 1.39 -2.83 14.68
CA LEU A 520 1.66 -1.59 13.96
C LEU A 520 0.57 -0.53 14.20
N TRP A 521 -0.71 -0.92 14.31
CA TRP A 521 -1.79 0.02 14.63
C TRP A 521 -1.70 0.58 16.05
N VAL A 522 -1.25 -0.21 17.04
CA VAL A 522 -1.05 0.26 18.41
C VAL A 522 0.13 1.24 18.51
N LEU A 523 1.15 1.08 17.66
CA LEU A 523 2.37 1.88 17.73
C LEU A 523 2.34 3.19 16.91
N ASP A 524 1.37 3.34 16.00
CA ASP A 524 1.38 4.36 14.94
C ASP A 524 0.52 5.59 15.23
N HIS A 525 1.14 6.54 15.93
CA HIS A 525 0.69 7.92 16.14
C HIS A 525 1.51 8.92 15.29
N THR A 526 2.19 8.45 14.23
CA THR A 526 3.08 9.27 13.40
C THR A 526 2.32 10.41 12.71
N GLN A 527 2.94 11.59 12.65
CA GLN A 527 2.35 12.80 12.09
C GLN A 527 2.66 12.97 10.59
N THR A 528 3.62 12.21 10.05
CA THR A 528 4.12 12.34 8.68
C THR A 528 4.06 11.01 7.90
N PRO A 529 3.77 11.03 6.58
CA PRO A 529 3.76 9.81 5.77
C PRO A 529 5.11 9.06 5.72
N PHE A 530 6.24 9.79 5.83
CA PHE A 530 7.57 9.19 5.88
C PHE A 530 7.92 8.63 7.27
N GLY A 531 7.44 9.23 8.36
CA GLY A 531 7.48 8.65 9.70
C GLY A 531 6.71 7.33 9.74
N LYS A 532 5.47 7.31 9.23
CA LYS A 532 4.63 6.10 9.11
C LYS A 532 5.35 4.95 8.38
N ARG A 533 6.02 5.25 7.26
CA ARG A 533 6.82 4.27 6.50
C ARG A 533 8.05 3.78 7.27
N LEU A 534 8.72 4.64 8.03
CA LEU A 534 9.87 4.24 8.85
C LEU A 534 9.45 3.40 10.05
N LEU A 535 8.36 3.75 10.74
CA LEU A 535 7.83 2.99 11.87
C LEU A 535 7.43 1.57 11.44
N ARG A 536 6.76 1.42 10.29
CA ARG A 536 6.48 0.11 9.69
C ARG A 536 7.75 -0.74 9.53
N LYS A 537 8.86 -0.16 9.06
CA LYS A 537 10.15 -0.85 8.92
C LYS A 537 10.75 -1.23 10.26
N TRP A 538 10.67 -0.34 11.28
CA TRP A 538 11.11 -0.69 12.63
C TRP A 538 10.32 -1.89 13.17
N VAL A 539 8.98 -1.84 13.10
CA VAL A 539 8.08 -2.89 13.61
C VAL A 539 8.30 -4.25 12.93
N SER A 540 8.69 -4.28 11.64
CA SER A 540 9.05 -5.53 10.95
C SER A 540 10.50 -5.98 11.16
N GLN A 541 11.35 -5.15 11.76
CA GLN A 541 12.79 -5.40 11.96
C GLN A 541 13.30 -4.86 13.33
N PRO A 542 12.90 -5.45 14.47
CA PRO A 542 13.42 -5.08 15.79
C PRO A 542 14.95 -5.20 15.86
N LEU A 543 15.59 -4.45 16.75
CA LEU A 543 17.04 -4.34 16.82
C LEU A 543 17.68 -5.47 17.65
N LYS A 544 18.94 -5.80 17.35
CA LYS A 544 19.84 -6.59 18.22
C LYS A 544 20.81 -5.73 19.03
N SER A 545 21.17 -4.55 18.53
CA SER A 545 22.09 -3.62 19.20
C SER A 545 21.49 -3.02 20.47
N VAL A 546 22.04 -3.38 21.63
CA VAL A 546 21.66 -2.84 22.94
C VAL A 546 21.79 -1.31 22.97
N ILE A 547 22.86 -0.77 22.37
CA ILE A 547 23.16 0.67 22.31
C ILE A 547 22.05 1.42 21.56
N ASP A 548 21.62 0.92 20.40
CA ASP A 548 20.58 1.57 19.59
C ASP A 548 19.18 1.44 20.21
N ILE A 549 18.90 0.33 20.91
CA ILE A 549 17.66 0.16 21.69
C ILE A 549 17.64 1.17 22.84
N GLN A 550 18.71 1.27 23.63
CA GLN A 550 18.81 2.20 24.75
C GLN A 550 18.76 3.67 24.28
N ALA A 551 19.44 4.04 23.19
CA ALA A 551 19.39 5.38 22.62
C ALA A 551 17.97 5.81 22.19
N ARG A 552 17.16 4.87 21.67
CA ARG A 552 15.72 5.09 21.40
C ARG A 552 14.93 5.25 22.69
N GLN A 553 15.11 4.36 23.68
CA GLN A 553 14.42 4.46 24.96
C GLN A 553 14.72 5.77 25.70
N GLU A 554 15.95 6.26 25.65
CA GLU A 554 16.36 7.54 26.25
C GLU A 554 15.68 8.71 25.56
N ALA A 555 15.63 8.73 24.22
CA ALA A 555 14.91 9.74 23.47
C ALA A 555 13.39 9.71 23.80
N VAL A 556 12.78 8.53 23.90
CA VAL A 556 11.37 8.38 24.31
C VAL A 556 11.14 8.87 25.75
N ALA A 557 12.01 8.49 26.70
CA ALA A 557 11.92 8.91 28.09
C ALA A 557 12.09 10.43 28.25
N GLU A 558 12.96 11.06 27.47
CA GLU A 558 13.11 12.51 27.43
C GLU A 558 11.88 13.22 26.84
N ILE A 559 11.30 12.69 25.76
CA ILE A 559 10.07 13.25 25.16
C ILE A 559 8.89 13.20 26.15
N LEU A 560 8.83 12.19 27.01
CA LEU A 560 7.82 12.08 28.07
C LEU A 560 8.03 13.06 29.24
N SER A 561 9.28 13.31 29.63
CA SER A 561 9.63 13.95 30.91
C SER A 561 10.12 15.40 30.80
N SER A 562 10.49 15.86 29.61
CA SER A 562 11.07 17.20 29.41
C SER A 562 10.01 18.29 29.34
N GLU A 563 10.15 19.31 30.20
CA GLU A 563 9.37 20.56 30.14
C GLU A 563 9.82 21.50 29.00
N SER A 564 10.73 21.07 28.13
CA SER A 564 11.29 21.92 27.06
C SER A 564 10.24 22.35 26.03
N SER A 565 10.17 23.66 25.78
CA SER A 565 9.35 24.24 24.72
C SER A 565 9.80 23.86 23.29
N VAL A 566 10.96 23.23 23.14
CA VAL A 566 11.46 22.73 21.83
C VAL A 566 10.59 21.59 21.33
N LEU A 567 10.19 20.65 22.19
CA LEU A 567 9.50 19.43 21.77
C LEU A 567 8.06 19.69 21.26
N PRO A 568 7.20 20.50 21.92
CA PRO A 568 5.91 20.89 21.36
C PRO A 568 6.04 21.71 20.06
N SER A 569 7.09 22.53 19.95
CA SER A 569 7.37 23.30 18.72
C SER A 569 7.74 22.37 17.55
N LEU A 570 8.52 21.33 17.83
CA LEU A 570 8.91 20.30 16.87
C LEU A 570 7.73 19.42 16.45
N GLN A 571 6.86 19.03 17.38
CA GLN A 571 5.62 18.31 17.06
C GLN A 571 4.71 19.16 16.16
N SER A 572 4.53 20.44 16.48
CA SER A 572 3.77 21.40 15.65
C SER A 572 4.41 21.66 14.28
N LEU A 573 5.74 21.50 14.13
CA LEU A 573 6.41 21.48 12.83
C LEU A 573 6.02 20.23 12.02
N LEU A 574 6.12 19.04 12.60
CA LEU A 574 5.87 17.76 11.94
C LEU A 574 4.44 17.64 11.38
N THR A 575 3.41 17.99 12.16
CA THR A 575 1.99 17.96 11.74
C THR A 575 1.67 18.92 10.58
N ARG A 576 2.59 19.82 10.20
CA ARG A 576 2.45 20.75 9.06
C ARG A 576 3.24 20.33 7.80
N LEU A 577 3.84 19.14 7.76
CA LEU A 577 4.66 18.68 6.63
C LEU A 577 3.85 17.85 5.61
N PRO A 578 4.04 18.08 4.29
CA PRO A 578 3.59 17.16 3.25
C PRO A 578 4.52 15.93 3.17
N ASP A 579 4.29 15.01 2.24
CA ASP A 579 5.23 13.90 1.99
C ASP A 579 6.51 14.39 1.28
N LEU A 580 7.46 14.89 2.08
CA LEU A 580 8.74 15.43 1.63
C LEU A 580 9.61 14.38 0.93
N GLU A 581 9.49 13.10 1.30
CA GLU A 581 10.25 12.00 0.68
C GLU A 581 9.77 11.79 -0.77
N ARG A 582 8.45 11.71 -0.98
CA ARG A 582 7.85 11.62 -2.32
C ARG A 582 8.08 12.90 -3.13
N GLY A 583 8.02 14.06 -2.49
CA GLY A 583 8.31 15.36 -3.09
C GLY A 583 9.74 15.46 -3.64
N LEU A 584 10.75 15.07 -2.86
CA LEU A 584 12.14 15.06 -3.30
C LEU A 584 12.37 14.12 -4.50
N CYS A 585 11.72 12.96 -4.52
CA CYS A 585 11.81 12.03 -5.65
C CYS A 585 11.10 12.57 -6.89
N SER A 586 9.93 13.20 -6.73
CA SER A 586 9.23 13.93 -7.80
C SER A 586 10.15 14.97 -8.44
N ILE A 587 10.89 15.75 -7.63
CA ILE A 587 11.87 16.74 -8.07
C ILE A 587 13.07 16.10 -8.79
N TYR A 588 13.59 14.99 -8.28
CA TYR A 588 14.67 14.23 -8.92
C TYR A 588 14.25 13.67 -10.30
N HIS A 589 12.97 13.28 -10.44
CA HIS A 589 12.31 12.97 -11.71
C HIS A 589 11.69 14.22 -12.41
N LYS A 590 12.18 15.41 -12.06
CA LYS A 590 11.98 16.73 -12.71
C LYS A 590 10.60 17.39 -12.53
N LYS A 591 9.91 17.20 -11.40
CA LYS A 591 8.50 17.61 -11.17
C LYS A 591 8.28 18.22 -9.78
N GLU A 592 7.19 18.98 -9.60
CA GLU A 592 6.68 19.54 -8.33
C GLU A 592 7.69 20.20 -7.34
N PHE A 593 8.31 21.32 -7.74
CA PHE A 593 9.39 21.94 -6.95
C PHE A 593 8.96 22.79 -5.74
N TYR A 594 8.10 23.80 -5.96
CA TYR A 594 8.04 24.96 -5.07
C TYR A 594 7.47 24.64 -3.67
N LEU A 595 6.45 23.79 -3.58
CA LEU A 595 5.83 23.41 -2.30
C LEU A 595 6.84 22.71 -1.37
N ILE A 596 7.64 21.81 -1.93
CA ILE A 596 8.66 21.05 -1.20
C ILE A 596 9.81 21.97 -0.81
N THR A 597 10.43 22.67 -1.77
CA THR A 597 11.61 23.52 -1.50
C THR A 597 11.29 24.68 -0.55
N SER A 598 10.10 25.29 -0.63
CA SER A 598 9.66 26.31 0.33
C SER A 598 9.38 25.73 1.73
N THR A 599 8.86 24.51 1.83
CA THR A 599 8.66 23.83 3.12
C THR A 599 9.98 23.43 3.76
N LEU A 600 10.93 22.87 2.99
CA LEU A 600 12.26 22.52 3.47
C LEU A 600 13.06 23.75 3.92
N SER A 601 13.01 24.85 3.15
CA SER A 601 13.68 26.11 3.52
C SER A 601 13.06 26.75 4.77
N ARG A 602 11.72 26.72 4.91
CA ARG A 602 11.03 27.16 6.13
C ARG A 602 11.42 26.30 7.33
N LEU A 603 11.44 24.97 7.18
CA LEU A 603 11.82 24.03 8.23
C LEU A 603 13.28 24.21 8.68
N SER A 604 14.20 24.44 7.73
CA SER A 604 15.60 24.80 8.02
C SER A 604 15.67 26.05 8.92
N ALA A 605 14.91 27.10 8.60
CA ALA A 605 14.88 28.33 9.38
C ALA A 605 14.18 28.18 10.76
N GLU A 606 13.03 27.51 10.83
CA GLU A 606 12.32 27.25 12.10
C GLU A 606 13.19 26.38 13.05
N LEU A 607 13.91 25.37 12.54
CA LEU A 607 14.85 24.57 13.34
C LEU A 607 16.14 25.33 13.71
N GLN A 608 16.70 26.14 12.79
CA GLN A 608 17.90 26.94 13.06
C GLN A 608 17.67 27.94 14.21
N ALA A 609 16.46 28.52 14.29
CA ALA A 609 16.07 29.39 15.41
C ALA A 609 16.02 28.67 16.76
N LEU A 610 15.75 27.35 16.77
CA LEU A 610 15.69 26.53 17.98
C LEU A 610 17.06 26.00 18.45
N MET A 611 18.13 26.11 17.65
CA MET A 611 19.44 25.50 17.95
C MET A 611 20.00 25.82 19.36
N PRO A 612 19.93 27.07 19.89
CA PRO A 612 20.42 27.35 21.24
C PRO A 612 19.63 26.63 22.34
N ALA A 613 18.32 26.44 22.14
CA ALA A 613 17.47 25.69 23.07
C ALA A 613 17.70 24.17 22.94
N ILE A 614 17.88 23.66 21.70
CA ILE A 614 18.25 22.25 21.43
C ILE A 614 19.55 21.87 22.15
N GLN A 615 20.56 22.74 22.12
CA GLN A 615 21.85 22.49 22.79
C GLN A 615 21.77 22.52 24.32
N SER A 616 20.88 23.33 24.91
CA SER A 616 20.83 23.61 26.35
C SER A 616 19.72 22.91 27.13
N GLN A 617 18.62 22.52 26.49
CA GLN A 617 17.44 21.95 27.14
C GLN A 617 17.22 20.45 26.91
N LEU A 618 17.84 19.88 25.86
CA LEU A 618 17.77 18.44 25.59
C LEU A 618 18.94 17.72 26.26
N SER A 619 18.83 16.41 26.47
CA SER A 619 19.90 15.54 26.98
C SER A 619 20.39 14.54 25.92
N SER A 620 19.48 13.77 25.34
CA SER A 620 19.68 12.61 24.47
C SER A 620 20.59 12.92 23.27
N ALA A 621 21.64 12.11 23.12
CA ALA A 621 22.55 12.19 22.00
C ALA A 621 21.83 11.97 20.66
N LEU A 622 20.86 11.04 20.62
CA LEU A 622 20.07 10.75 19.42
C LEU A 622 19.26 11.98 18.97
N LEU A 623 18.47 12.57 19.87
CA LEU A 623 17.67 13.75 19.54
C LEU A 623 18.54 14.95 19.16
N LYS A 624 19.63 15.21 19.90
CA LYS A 624 20.57 16.29 19.59
C LYS A 624 21.21 16.16 18.21
N ASN A 625 21.77 14.98 17.90
CA ASN A 625 22.45 14.76 16.63
C ASN A 625 21.49 14.91 15.45
N LEU A 626 20.28 14.33 15.56
CA LEU A 626 19.23 14.47 14.55
C LEU A 626 18.87 15.95 14.31
N LEU A 627 18.64 16.72 15.38
CA LEU A 627 18.19 18.11 15.33
C LEU A 627 19.28 19.12 14.93
N LEU A 628 20.55 18.87 15.23
CA LEU A 628 21.66 19.75 14.89
C LEU A 628 22.20 19.53 13.47
N ASP A 629 22.08 18.31 12.94
CA ASP A 629 22.40 18.00 11.53
C ASP A 629 21.34 18.57 10.56
N THR A 630 20.05 18.42 10.87
CA THR A 630 18.97 18.69 9.92
C THR A 630 18.99 20.10 9.31
N PRO A 631 19.21 21.21 10.05
CA PRO A 631 19.32 22.55 9.46
C PRO A 631 20.45 22.66 8.42
N GLN A 632 21.59 22.00 8.68
CA GLN A 632 22.76 22.03 7.81
C GLN A 632 22.49 21.26 6.51
N LEU A 633 21.91 20.07 6.62
CA LEU A 633 21.50 19.24 5.48
C LEU A 633 20.47 19.93 4.57
N LEU A 634 19.56 20.73 5.15
CA LEU A 634 18.54 21.48 4.41
C LEU A 634 19.03 22.81 3.82
N SER A 635 20.22 23.28 4.18
CA SER A 635 20.73 24.61 3.81
C SER A 635 20.78 24.93 2.30
N PRO A 636 20.97 23.99 1.34
CA PRO A 636 20.97 24.33 -0.09
C PRO A 636 19.63 24.92 -0.57
N THR A 637 18.51 24.51 0.04
CA THR A 637 17.14 24.82 -0.45
C THR A 637 16.83 26.31 -0.53
N HIS A 638 17.38 27.11 0.38
CA HIS A 638 17.18 28.56 0.42
C HIS A 638 17.71 29.26 -0.84
N ASN A 639 18.84 28.81 -1.39
CA ASN A 639 19.46 29.44 -2.55
C ASN A 639 18.63 29.23 -3.82
N PHE A 640 18.12 28.01 -4.04
CA PHE A 640 17.23 27.72 -5.18
C PHE A 640 15.87 28.42 -5.03
N LEU A 641 15.32 28.52 -3.81
CA LEU A 641 14.04 29.19 -3.58
C LEU A 641 14.10 30.69 -3.92
N LYS A 642 15.22 31.36 -3.60
CA LYS A 642 15.42 32.81 -3.79
C LYS A 642 15.32 33.26 -5.26
N VAL A 643 15.59 32.39 -6.22
CA VAL A 643 15.60 32.71 -7.66
C VAL A 643 14.17 32.66 -8.26
N LEU A 644 13.20 32.09 -7.56
CA LEU A 644 11.87 31.77 -8.10
C LEU A 644 10.78 32.77 -7.66
N ASP A 645 9.89 33.15 -8.58
CA ASP A 645 8.69 33.92 -8.23
C ASP A 645 7.58 32.99 -7.69
N GLU A 646 7.08 33.31 -6.50
CA GLU A 646 6.05 32.54 -5.79
C GLU A 646 4.75 32.41 -6.59
N LYS A 647 4.32 33.45 -7.32
CA LYS A 647 3.03 33.48 -8.02
C LYS A 647 3.11 32.71 -9.33
N ALA A 648 4.20 32.87 -10.07
CA ALA A 648 4.49 32.10 -11.28
C ALA A 648 4.64 30.61 -10.95
N ALA A 649 5.38 30.27 -9.88
CA ALA A 649 5.53 28.89 -9.43
C ALA A 649 4.19 28.26 -9.01
N LYS A 650 3.38 28.96 -8.19
CA LYS A 650 2.05 28.47 -7.77
C LYS A 650 1.01 28.38 -8.89
N THR A 651 1.22 29.10 -10.00
CA THR A 651 0.35 29.02 -11.19
C THR A 651 0.89 28.11 -12.29
N GLY A 652 2.06 27.47 -12.08
CA GLY A 652 2.74 26.66 -13.08
C GLY A 652 3.28 27.46 -14.29
N ASN A 653 3.28 28.79 -14.23
CA ASN A 653 3.73 29.63 -15.34
C ASN A 653 5.26 29.72 -15.42
N LYS A 654 5.86 28.70 -16.04
CA LYS A 654 7.31 28.59 -16.28
C LYS A 654 7.92 29.82 -17.00
N THR A 655 7.14 30.63 -17.71
CA THR A 655 7.65 31.82 -18.43
C THR A 655 7.99 33.01 -17.53
N GLU A 656 7.34 33.14 -16.37
CA GLU A 656 7.58 34.22 -15.39
C GLU A 656 8.20 33.69 -14.08
N MET A 657 8.73 32.47 -14.12
CA MET A 657 9.12 31.69 -12.93
C MET A 657 10.48 32.10 -12.33
N PHE A 658 11.42 32.60 -13.15
CA PHE A 658 12.72 33.08 -12.70
C PHE A 658 12.71 34.60 -12.53
N VAL A 659 13.02 35.09 -11.33
CA VAL A 659 13.03 36.52 -10.98
C VAL A 659 14.27 37.22 -11.55
N ASP A 660 15.43 36.57 -11.42
CA ASP A 660 16.68 37.00 -12.02
C ASP A 660 16.90 36.23 -13.33
N LEU A 661 17.21 36.94 -14.42
CA LEU A 661 17.51 36.39 -15.73
C LEU A 661 18.99 36.56 -16.10
N THR A 662 19.88 36.69 -15.12
CA THR A 662 21.34 36.77 -15.29
C THR A 662 21.91 35.45 -15.81
N ASP A 663 21.54 34.33 -15.19
CA ASP A 663 21.98 33.00 -15.61
C ASP A 663 21.13 32.42 -16.76
N PHE A 664 20.09 33.14 -17.20
CA PHE A 664 19.14 32.71 -18.24
C PHE A 664 19.10 33.64 -19.48
N PRO A 665 20.23 33.81 -20.21
CA PRO A 665 20.32 34.73 -21.33
C PRO A 665 19.38 34.37 -22.49
N VAL A 666 19.08 33.08 -22.71
CA VAL A 666 18.12 32.65 -23.75
C VAL A 666 16.72 33.19 -23.44
N ILE A 667 16.23 32.97 -22.22
CA ILE A 667 14.91 33.46 -21.76
C ILE A 667 14.84 34.99 -21.85
N ARG A 668 15.90 35.70 -21.43
CA ARG A 668 16.01 37.16 -21.54
C ARG A 668 15.82 37.63 -23.00
N ASN A 669 16.64 37.10 -23.91
CA ASN A 669 16.61 37.49 -25.32
C ASN A 669 15.25 37.19 -25.99
N ARG A 670 14.61 36.06 -25.63
CA ARG A 670 13.25 35.71 -26.10
C ARG A 670 12.20 36.70 -25.59
N LYS A 671 12.26 37.10 -24.31
CA LYS A 671 11.36 38.13 -23.75
C LYS A 671 11.57 39.50 -24.40
N GLU A 672 12.82 39.89 -24.68
CA GLU A 672 13.14 41.15 -25.37
C GLU A 672 12.62 41.17 -26.83
N GLU A 673 12.76 40.06 -27.58
CA GLU A 673 12.15 39.93 -28.91
C GLU A 673 10.61 40.04 -28.86
N ILE A 674 9.96 39.41 -27.87
CA ILE A 674 8.51 39.50 -27.65
C ILE A 674 8.09 40.95 -27.35
N GLN A 675 8.80 41.62 -26.44
CA GLN A 675 8.56 43.02 -26.06
C GLN A 675 8.70 43.96 -27.28
N SER A 676 9.67 43.70 -28.16
CA SER A 676 9.88 44.43 -29.40
C SER A 676 8.71 44.26 -30.39
N VAL A 677 8.26 43.02 -30.63
CA VAL A 677 7.10 42.74 -31.51
C VAL A 677 5.80 43.33 -30.95
N LEU A 678 5.59 43.29 -29.64
CA LEU A 678 4.47 43.96 -28.98
C LEU A 678 4.52 45.48 -29.16
N SER A 679 5.70 46.09 -29.02
CA SER A 679 5.93 47.51 -29.27
C SER A 679 5.56 47.91 -30.71
N ASP A 680 5.94 47.11 -31.70
CA ASP A 680 5.58 47.33 -33.11
C ASP A 680 4.07 47.28 -33.37
N ILE A 681 3.36 46.27 -32.83
CA ILE A 681 1.90 46.17 -32.98
C ILE A 681 1.20 47.39 -32.32
N MET A 682 1.72 47.86 -31.19
CA MET A 682 1.20 49.04 -30.48
C MET A 682 1.52 50.38 -31.18
N LYS A 683 2.60 50.45 -31.98
CA LYS A 683 2.90 51.59 -32.88
C LYS A 683 1.91 51.63 -34.05
N HIS A 684 1.70 50.50 -34.73
CA HIS A 684 0.81 50.36 -35.90
C HIS A 684 -0.66 50.75 -35.60
N ARG A 685 -1.08 50.71 -34.32
CA ARG A 685 -2.37 51.27 -33.86
C ARG A 685 -2.61 52.72 -34.33
N ARG A 686 -1.56 53.51 -34.56
CA ARG A 686 -1.66 54.88 -35.13
C ARG A 686 -2.18 54.86 -36.56
N GLU A 687 -1.66 53.98 -37.41
CA GLU A 687 -2.10 53.80 -38.81
C GLU A 687 -3.53 53.28 -38.87
N VAL A 688 -3.88 52.28 -38.04
CA VAL A 688 -5.24 51.74 -37.92
C VAL A 688 -6.26 52.83 -37.57
N ARG A 689 -5.92 53.74 -36.63
CA ARG A 689 -6.77 54.89 -36.26
C ARG A 689 -6.98 55.88 -37.41
N LEU A 690 -5.97 56.09 -38.26
CA LEU A 690 -6.06 56.97 -39.43
C LEU A 690 -6.93 56.35 -40.53
N VAL A 691 -6.69 55.08 -40.87
CA VAL A 691 -7.44 54.34 -41.91
C VAL A 691 -8.94 54.29 -41.57
N LEU A 692 -9.29 53.90 -40.34
CA LEU A 692 -10.68 53.81 -39.89
C LEU A 692 -11.27 55.16 -39.44
N LYS A 693 -10.51 56.26 -39.55
CA LYS A 693 -10.88 57.63 -39.13
C LYS A 693 -11.44 57.69 -37.69
N ASN A 694 -10.93 56.85 -36.80
CA ASN A 694 -11.40 56.69 -35.43
C ASN A 694 -10.23 56.86 -34.43
N PRO A 695 -9.97 58.06 -33.91
CA PRO A 695 -8.88 58.31 -32.97
C PRO A 695 -8.99 57.58 -31.63
N SER A 696 -10.20 57.18 -31.21
CA SER A 696 -10.43 56.50 -29.93
C SER A 696 -10.24 54.98 -30.00
N LEU A 697 -10.02 54.42 -31.19
CA LEU A 697 -9.93 52.97 -31.40
C LEU A 697 -8.75 52.36 -30.62
N ASP A 698 -9.01 51.29 -29.87
CA ASP A 698 -7.98 50.46 -29.27
C ASP A 698 -8.19 48.99 -29.63
N TYR A 699 -7.15 48.18 -29.44
CA TYR A 699 -7.22 46.75 -29.68
C TYR A 699 -8.04 46.05 -28.59
N THR A 700 -8.81 45.04 -29.00
CA THR A 700 -9.56 44.17 -28.08
C THR A 700 -8.96 42.76 -28.01
N THR A 701 -9.31 42.01 -26.97
CA THR A 701 -9.01 40.58 -26.84
C THR A 701 -10.32 39.84 -26.55
N VAL A 702 -10.64 38.82 -27.35
CA VAL A 702 -11.89 38.04 -27.22
C VAL A 702 -11.59 36.57 -27.48
N SER A 703 -12.04 35.69 -26.59
CA SER A 703 -11.81 34.23 -26.68
C SER A 703 -10.35 33.84 -26.94
N GLY A 704 -9.40 34.51 -26.29
CA GLY A 704 -7.96 34.30 -26.44
C GLY A 704 -7.31 34.95 -27.66
N GLN A 705 -8.08 35.37 -28.68
CA GLN A 705 -7.57 36.12 -29.82
C GLN A 705 -7.29 37.57 -29.41
N GLN A 706 -6.05 38.02 -29.57
CA GLN A 706 -5.55 39.35 -29.19
C GLN A 706 -5.37 40.25 -30.41
N PHE A 707 -5.31 41.57 -30.21
CA PHE A 707 -5.09 42.59 -31.26
C PHE A 707 -6.24 42.74 -32.26
N LEU A 708 -7.45 42.31 -31.87
CA LEU A 708 -8.65 42.37 -32.67
C LEU A 708 -9.12 43.82 -32.84
N ILE A 709 -9.34 44.24 -34.08
CA ILE A 709 -9.95 45.52 -34.43
C ILE A 709 -11.46 45.31 -34.59
N GLU A 710 -12.26 45.83 -33.66
CA GLU A 710 -13.73 45.78 -33.74
C GLU A 710 -14.29 46.93 -34.59
N VAL A 711 -15.13 46.60 -35.57
CA VAL A 711 -15.87 47.56 -36.39
C VAL A 711 -17.34 47.15 -36.42
N LYS A 712 -18.26 48.11 -36.27
CA LYS A 712 -19.71 47.84 -36.40
C LYS A 712 -20.02 47.29 -37.79
N ASN A 713 -20.88 46.27 -37.89
CA ASN A 713 -21.25 45.67 -39.18
C ASN A 713 -21.86 46.69 -40.15
N SER A 714 -22.51 47.75 -39.65
CA SER A 714 -23.02 48.88 -40.45
C SER A 714 -21.94 49.80 -41.03
N MET A 715 -20.66 49.58 -40.70
CA MET A 715 -19.50 50.36 -41.13
C MET A 715 -18.42 49.47 -41.78
N SER A 716 -18.75 48.23 -42.15
CA SER A 716 -17.79 47.28 -42.72
C SER A 716 -17.21 47.73 -44.06
N SER A 717 -17.88 48.63 -44.79
CA SER A 717 -17.40 49.25 -46.03
C SER A 717 -16.22 50.22 -45.84
N ILE A 718 -15.89 50.59 -44.60
CA ILE A 718 -14.71 51.42 -44.26
C ILE A 718 -13.48 50.52 -44.04
N VAL A 719 -13.66 49.21 -43.88
CA VAL A 719 -12.57 48.25 -43.67
C VAL A 719 -11.92 47.92 -45.02
N PRO A 720 -10.58 48.07 -45.17
CA PRO A 720 -9.87 47.68 -46.40
C PRO A 720 -10.02 46.19 -46.75
N ALA A 721 -10.02 45.89 -48.05
CA ALA A 721 -10.30 44.54 -48.56
C ALA A 721 -9.18 43.51 -48.30
N ASP A 722 -7.97 43.97 -47.98
CA ASP A 722 -6.82 43.17 -47.58
C ASP A 722 -6.87 42.71 -46.10
N TRP A 723 -7.80 43.25 -45.29
CA TRP A 723 -7.91 42.90 -43.88
C TRP A 723 -8.65 41.58 -43.67
N VAL A 724 -8.03 40.66 -42.93
CA VAL A 724 -8.60 39.35 -42.64
C VAL A 724 -9.66 39.47 -41.55
N LYS A 725 -10.91 39.12 -41.87
CA LYS A 725 -11.99 39.01 -40.88
C LYS A 725 -11.81 37.75 -40.04
N ILE A 726 -11.50 37.92 -38.75
CA ILE A 726 -11.14 36.83 -37.85
C ILE A 726 -12.37 36.19 -37.22
N ASN A 727 -13.33 37.00 -36.76
CA ASN A 727 -14.62 36.52 -36.27
C ASN A 727 -15.71 37.61 -36.42
N SER A 728 -16.98 37.27 -36.15
CA SER A 728 -18.10 38.20 -36.25
C SER A 728 -19.14 37.91 -35.18
N THR A 729 -19.74 38.97 -34.65
CA THR A 729 -21.01 38.92 -33.94
C THR A 729 -22.11 39.51 -34.84
N LYS A 730 -23.36 39.51 -34.36
CA LYS A 730 -24.48 40.21 -35.02
C LYS A 730 -24.26 41.73 -35.13
N ILE A 731 -23.48 42.34 -34.23
CA ILE A 731 -23.34 43.81 -34.11
C ILE A 731 -21.99 44.31 -34.65
N VAL A 732 -20.89 43.61 -34.33
CA VAL A 732 -19.52 43.96 -34.74
C VAL A 732 -18.84 42.80 -35.49
N GLY A 733 -18.06 43.15 -36.52
CA GLY A 733 -17.06 42.28 -37.13
C GLY A 733 -15.69 42.58 -36.54
N ARG A 734 -14.83 41.55 -36.47
CA ARG A 734 -13.46 41.68 -35.93
C ARG A 734 -12.43 41.33 -36.98
N TYR A 735 -11.42 42.17 -37.12
CA TYR A 735 -10.47 42.14 -38.23
C TYR A 735 -9.03 42.26 -37.74
N HIS A 736 -8.08 41.73 -38.51
CA HIS A 736 -6.64 42.03 -38.43
C HIS A 736 -6.17 42.62 -39.76
N THR A 737 -5.29 43.62 -39.70
CA THR A 737 -4.53 44.08 -40.89
C THR A 737 -3.51 43.03 -41.32
N PRO A 738 -3.00 43.03 -42.56
CA PRO A 738 -1.91 42.13 -42.97
C PRO A 738 -0.69 42.19 -42.03
N PHE A 739 -0.30 43.40 -41.60
CA PHE A 739 0.78 43.62 -40.62
C PHE A 739 0.48 42.95 -39.28
N ILE A 740 -0.76 43.05 -38.78
CA ILE A 740 -1.17 42.35 -37.54
C ILE A 740 -1.17 40.84 -37.75
N VAL A 741 -1.62 40.32 -38.90
CA VAL A 741 -1.57 38.87 -39.18
C VAL A 741 -0.13 38.35 -39.15
N GLU A 742 0.82 39.05 -39.78
CA GLU A 742 2.24 38.68 -39.80
C GLU A 742 2.89 38.81 -38.41
N LYS A 743 2.79 39.99 -37.77
CA LYS A 743 3.41 40.25 -36.47
C LYS A 743 2.77 39.41 -35.35
N HIS A 744 1.47 39.15 -35.40
CA HIS A 744 0.81 38.23 -34.47
C HIS A 744 1.27 36.78 -34.68
N ARG A 745 1.44 36.32 -35.93
CA ARG A 745 2.03 35.01 -36.21
C ARG A 745 3.44 34.89 -35.62
N ARG A 746 4.32 35.89 -35.82
CA ARG A 746 5.66 35.92 -35.22
C ARG A 746 5.61 35.96 -33.69
N LEU A 747 4.66 36.72 -33.11
CA LEU A 747 4.46 36.79 -31.66
C LEU A 747 4.03 35.44 -31.06
N GLN A 748 3.13 34.70 -31.70
CA GLN A 748 2.72 33.38 -31.22
C GLN A 748 3.84 32.34 -31.37
N GLN A 749 4.60 32.36 -32.47
CA GLN A 749 5.83 31.55 -32.62
C GLN A 749 6.84 31.84 -31.49
N LEU A 750 7.07 33.13 -31.18
CA LEU A 750 7.98 33.53 -30.11
C LEU A 750 7.49 33.11 -28.71
N ARG A 751 6.18 33.15 -28.47
CA ARG A 751 5.58 32.68 -27.20
C ARG A 751 5.66 31.16 -27.05
N GLU A 752 5.35 30.40 -28.10
CA GLU A 752 5.51 28.94 -28.08
C GLU A 752 6.99 28.56 -27.90
N GLN A 753 7.92 29.26 -28.57
CA GLN A 753 9.36 29.06 -28.37
C GLN A 753 9.81 29.42 -26.94
N LEU A 754 9.36 30.55 -26.37
CA LEU A 754 9.65 30.91 -24.98
C LEU A 754 9.17 29.82 -24.01
N VAL A 755 8.01 29.20 -24.25
CA VAL A 755 7.53 28.08 -23.43
C VAL A 755 8.44 26.86 -23.56
N ILE A 756 8.99 26.56 -24.74
CA ILE A 756 9.96 25.47 -24.93
C ILE A 756 11.28 25.80 -24.21
N ASP A 757 11.83 26.98 -24.42
CA ASP A 757 13.10 27.43 -23.83
C ASP A 757 13.00 27.46 -22.30
N CYS A 758 11.92 27.99 -21.74
CA CYS A 758 11.66 27.96 -20.29
C CYS A 758 11.44 26.54 -19.74
N ASN A 759 10.89 25.60 -20.52
CA ASN A 759 10.81 24.18 -20.10
C ASN A 759 12.20 23.52 -20.09
N HIS A 760 13.09 23.86 -21.03
CA HIS A 760 14.46 23.36 -21.05
C HIS A 760 15.27 23.88 -19.87
N GLU A 761 15.27 25.20 -19.61
CA GLU A 761 16.01 25.73 -18.46
C GLU A 761 15.41 25.31 -17.12
N TRP A 762 14.10 25.07 -17.05
CA TRP A 762 13.49 24.44 -15.87
C TRP A 762 14.02 23.03 -15.62
N ILE A 763 14.15 22.24 -16.68
CA ILE A 763 14.74 20.90 -16.63
C ILE A 763 16.21 20.95 -16.17
N ASN A 764 16.98 21.95 -16.62
CA ASN A 764 18.38 22.16 -16.22
C ASN A 764 18.49 22.58 -14.75
N PHE A 765 17.68 23.54 -14.31
CA PHE A 765 17.57 23.98 -12.90
C PHE A 765 17.23 22.82 -11.95
N LEU A 766 16.30 21.95 -12.35
CA LEU A 766 15.93 20.74 -11.59
C LEU A 766 17.06 19.71 -11.50
N GLN A 767 17.94 19.63 -12.51
CA GLN A 767 19.12 18.77 -12.45
C GLN A 767 20.14 19.30 -11.42
N LEU A 768 20.41 20.61 -11.41
CA LEU A 768 21.30 21.24 -10.42
C LEU A 768 20.81 21.07 -8.98
N PHE A 769 19.49 21.08 -8.75
CA PHE A 769 18.94 20.73 -7.43
C PHE A 769 19.05 19.22 -7.13
N GLY A 770 18.91 18.37 -8.16
CA GLY A 770 19.02 16.91 -8.05
C GLY A 770 20.36 16.43 -7.49
N ASP A 771 21.44 17.19 -7.68
CA ASP A 771 22.76 16.89 -7.10
C ASP A 771 22.77 16.93 -5.55
N HIS A 772 21.81 17.64 -4.93
CA HIS A 772 21.63 17.68 -3.48
C HIS A 772 20.65 16.61 -2.94
N TYR A 773 20.03 15.80 -3.81
CA TYR A 773 18.94 14.88 -3.44
C TYR A 773 19.26 13.99 -2.24
N TYR A 774 20.43 13.34 -2.21
CA TYR A 774 20.80 12.42 -1.12
C TYR A 774 21.04 13.14 0.22
N ILE A 775 21.51 14.39 0.19
CA ILE A 775 21.70 15.22 1.39
C ILE A 775 20.34 15.61 1.98
N LEU A 776 19.42 16.07 1.13
CA LEU A 776 18.05 16.41 1.53
C LEU A 776 17.26 15.17 1.98
N ARG A 777 17.50 14.01 1.36
CA ARG A 777 16.92 12.73 1.78
C ARG A 777 17.41 12.32 3.18
N LYS A 778 18.70 12.50 3.51
CA LYS A 778 19.21 12.28 4.89
C LYS A 778 18.43 13.14 5.90
N ALA A 779 18.15 14.41 5.58
CA ALA A 779 17.34 15.28 6.43
C ALA A 779 15.89 14.76 6.62
N VAL A 780 15.26 14.23 5.57
CA VAL A 780 13.93 13.61 5.68
C VAL A 780 13.97 12.33 6.51
N CYS A 781 15.02 11.50 6.40
CA CYS A 781 15.23 10.36 7.29
C CYS A 781 15.39 10.77 8.77
N HIS A 782 16.04 11.92 9.06
CA HIS A 782 16.12 12.45 10.42
C HIS A 782 14.73 12.85 10.94
N LEU A 783 13.93 13.53 10.12
CA LEU A 783 12.55 13.92 10.47
C LEU A 783 11.64 12.71 10.69
N ALA A 784 11.75 11.69 9.83
CA ALA A 784 11.07 10.40 10.00
C ALA A 784 11.44 9.73 11.33
N THR A 785 12.72 9.78 11.72
CA THR A 785 13.21 9.21 12.98
C THR A 785 12.65 9.96 14.18
N MET A 786 12.63 11.30 14.14
CA MET A 786 12.00 12.12 15.18
C MET A 786 10.50 11.81 15.32
N ASP A 787 9.77 11.71 14.22
CA ASP A 787 8.33 11.39 14.21
C ASP A 787 8.04 9.99 14.76
N CYS A 788 8.89 8.98 14.47
CA CYS A 788 8.81 7.66 15.10
C CYS A 788 9.04 7.72 16.62
N LEU A 789 9.99 8.55 17.10
CA LEU A 789 10.26 8.70 18.53
C LEU A 789 9.11 9.41 19.27
N PHE A 790 8.48 10.42 18.66
CA PHE A 790 7.23 11.00 19.17
C PHE A 790 6.09 9.97 19.17
N SER A 791 6.00 9.11 18.16
CA SER A 791 5.00 8.04 18.09
C SER A 791 5.14 7.06 19.26
N LEU A 792 6.35 6.55 19.50
CA LEU A 792 6.62 5.66 20.64
C LEU A 792 6.43 6.35 22.00
N ALA A 793 6.74 7.65 22.12
CA ALA A 793 6.47 8.43 23.32
C ALA A 793 4.96 8.67 23.55
N GLN A 794 4.15 8.78 22.50
CA GLN A 794 2.69 8.89 22.64
C GLN A 794 2.07 7.58 23.15
N VAL A 795 2.60 6.43 22.74
CA VAL A 795 2.21 5.11 23.30
C VAL A 795 2.66 4.97 24.75
N ALA A 796 3.93 5.30 25.02
CA ALA A 796 4.55 5.21 26.35
C ALA A 796 3.94 6.16 27.40
N LYS A 797 3.03 7.05 26.99
CA LYS A 797 2.26 7.96 27.85
C LYS A 797 0.97 7.33 28.39
N GLU A 798 0.55 6.18 27.88
CA GLU A 798 -0.62 5.46 28.40
C GLU A 798 -0.33 4.80 29.76
N ASN A 799 -1.38 4.64 30.57
CA ASN A 799 -1.24 4.08 31.92
C ASN A 799 -0.75 2.63 31.88
N ASN A 800 0.17 2.27 32.78
CA ASN A 800 0.82 0.95 32.88
C ASN A 800 1.76 0.62 31.72
N TYR A 801 2.43 1.63 31.15
CA TYR A 801 3.61 1.44 30.31
C TYR A 801 4.90 1.68 31.09
N CYS A 802 5.85 0.74 31.04
CA CYS A 802 7.16 0.86 31.68
C CYS A 802 8.30 0.88 30.65
N ARG A 803 9.43 1.50 31.00
CA ARG A 803 10.69 1.35 30.23
C ARG A 803 11.27 -0.04 30.52
N PRO A 804 11.41 -0.94 29.55
CA PRO A 804 11.99 -2.26 29.81
C PRO A 804 13.51 -2.16 29.98
N GLU A 805 14.04 -2.84 30.99
CA GLU A 805 15.48 -3.08 31.12
C GLU A 805 15.93 -4.02 29.99
N ILE A 806 17.07 -3.72 29.35
CA ILE A 806 17.62 -4.52 28.25
C ILE A 806 18.89 -5.23 28.72
N LEU A 807 18.91 -6.56 28.63
CA LEU A 807 19.97 -7.40 29.17
C LEU A 807 20.80 -8.02 28.03
N GLU A 808 22.11 -7.76 28.03
CA GLU A 808 22.99 -8.22 26.95
C GLU A 808 23.40 -9.69 27.12
N ASP A 809 23.85 -10.09 28.31
CA ASP A 809 24.41 -11.43 28.57
C ASP A 809 23.38 -12.50 28.95
N LYS A 810 22.17 -12.12 29.37
CA LYS A 810 21.18 -13.04 29.93
C LYS A 810 20.10 -13.39 28.90
N SER A 811 20.00 -14.66 28.52
CA SER A 811 18.85 -15.20 27.77
C SER A 811 17.68 -15.42 28.75
N GLN A 812 17.01 -14.33 29.12
CA GLN A 812 15.82 -14.30 29.97
C GLN A 812 14.81 -13.27 29.45
N ILE A 813 13.53 -13.52 29.70
CA ILE A 813 12.47 -12.52 29.62
C ILE A 813 11.80 -12.51 30.99
N LEU A 814 11.61 -11.33 31.58
CA LEU A 814 10.88 -11.11 32.83
C LEU A 814 9.80 -10.05 32.55
N ILE A 815 8.54 -10.35 32.86
CA ILE A 815 7.42 -9.41 32.65
C ILE A 815 6.51 -9.50 33.88
N MET A 816 6.29 -8.36 34.55
CA MET A 816 5.42 -8.23 35.73
C MET A 816 4.16 -7.44 35.39
N ALA A 817 2.99 -8.01 35.64
CA ALA A 817 1.68 -7.42 35.31
C ALA A 817 1.59 -6.96 33.83
N GLY A 818 2.11 -7.80 32.93
CA GLY A 818 2.11 -7.53 31.48
C GLY A 818 0.70 -7.61 30.89
N LYS A 819 0.45 -6.83 29.83
CA LYS A 819 -0.85 -6.80 29.13
C LYS A 819 -0.66 -6.90 27.62
N HIS A 820 -1.60 -7.53 26.93
CA HIS A 820 -1.51 -7.72 25.49
C HIS A 820 -1.68 -6.37 24.77
N PRO A 821 -0.72 -5.89 23.96
CA PRO A 821 -0.74 -4.51 23.46
C PRO A 821 -2.01 -4.11 22.69
N VAL A 822 -2.65 -5.06 22.00
CA VAL A 822 -3.91 -4.83 21.25
C VAL A 822 -5.16 -5.06 22.12
N ILE A 823 -5.06 -5.78 23.24
CA ILE A 823 -6.19 -6.31 24.02
C ILE A 823 -5.99 -5.91 25.49
N THR A 824 -6.13 -4.61 25.76
CA THR A 824 -5.87 -4.01 27.08
C THR A 824 -6.94 -4.30 28.14
N THR A 825 -8.08 -4.91 27.77
CA THR A 825 -9.29 -5.02 28.60
C THR A 825 -9.54 -6.40 29.22
N LEU A 826 -8.76 -7.44 28.89
CA LEU A 826 -9.14 -8.84 29.18
C LEU A 826 -8.22 -9.63 30.12
N MET A 827 -7.16 -9.03 30.69
CA MET A 827 -6.17 -9.76 31.50
C MET A 827 -5.92 -9.06 32.85
N GLY A 828 -5.71 -9.85 33.90
CA GLY A 828 -5.57 -9.39 35.29
C GLY A 828 -4.22 -8.71 35.58
N ASP A 829 -4.12 -8.05 36.74
CA ASP A 829 -2.93 -7.29 37.14
C ASP A 829 -1.80 -8.14 37.76
N GLU A 830 -1.91 -9.48 37.77
CA GLU A 830 -1.00 -10.40 38.48
C GLU A 830 -0.50 -11.58 37.61
N ASP A 831 -0.12 -11.31 36.36
CA ASP A 831 0.68 -12.24 35.54
C ASP A 831 2.19 -11.96 35.72
N GLN A 832 2.97 -13.00 36.06
CA GLN A 832 4.43 -12.98 36.04
C GLN A 832 4.97 -14.00 35.02
N TYR A 833 5.72 -13.51 34.03
CA TYR A 833 6.56 -14.35 33.18
C TYR A 833 8.00 -14.34 33.70
N GLY A 834 8.66 -15.50 33.80
CA GLY A 834 10.14 -15.57 33.82
C GLY A 834 10.82 -15.84 35.17
N ASP A 835 10.36 -16.81 35.96
CA ASP A 835 11.04 -17.27 37.19
C ASP A 835 12.32 -18.11 36.89
N GLY A 836 13.24 -17.58 36.08
CA GLY A 836 14.51 -18.21 35.70
C GLY A 836 14.42 -19.46 34.80
N LYS A 837 13.31 -20.20 34.83
CA LYS A 837 13.00 -21.36 33.99
C LYS A 837 12.97 -20.94 32.50
N ARG A 838 13.59 -21.74 31.63
CA ARG A 838 13.68 -21.46 30.17
C ARG A 838 12.47 -21.93 29.39
N ALA A 839 11.85 -23.03 29.82
CA ALA A 839 10.72 -23.66 29.14
C ALA A 839 9.48 -23.63 30.04
N MET A 840 8.36 -23.15 29.50
CA MET A 840 7.06 -23.14 30.18
C MET A 840 6.10 -24.04 29.42
N ILE A 841 5.61 -25.08 30.08
CA ILE A 841 4.57 -25.98 29.57
C ILE A 841 3.22 -25.42 30.00
N ILE A 842 2.46 -24.85 29.07
CA ILE A 842 1.19 -24.20 29.37
C ILE A 842 0.04 -25.12 28.98
N THR A 843 -0.83 -25.39 29.96
CA THR A 843 -1.96 -26.32 29.83
C THR A 843 -3.32 -25.63 30.06
N GLY A 844 -4.42 -26.33 29.75
CA GLY A 844 -5.77 -25.90 30.11
C GLY A 844 -6.57 -25.21 28.99
N PRO A 845 -7.54 -24.33 29.33
CA PRO A 845 -8.59 -23.88 28.42
C PRO A 845 -8.16 -23.24 27.09
N ASN A 846 -8.82 -23.54 25.97
CA ASN A 846 -8.66 -22.75 24.73
C ASN A 846 -9.37 -21.39 24.83
N MET A 847 -10.49 -21.31 25.59
CA MET A 847 -11.20 -20.05 25.85
C MET A 847 -10.61 -19.19 26.98
N GLY A 848 -9.67 -19.74 27.76
CA GLY A 848 -9.11 -19.08 28.97
C GLY A 848 -7.90 -18.18 28.71
N GLY A 849 -7.70 -17.71 27.47
CA GLY A 849 -6.68 -16.71 27.15
C GLY A 849 -5.28 -17.21 26.81
N LYS A 850 -5.03 -18.54 26.75
CA LYS A 850 -3.69 -19.08 26.41
C LYS A 850 -3.06 -18.39 25.19
N SER A 851 -3.80 -18.31 24.09
CA SER A 851 -3.33 -17.71 22.83
C SER A 851 -3.07 -16.20 22.95
N SER A 852 -3.78 -15.49 23.84
CA SER A 852 -3.52 -14.08 24.15
C SER A 852 -2.23 -13.92 24.96
N TYR A 853 -2.02 -14.74 26.00
CA TYR A 853 -0.83 -14.69 26.84
C TYR A 853 0.46 -14.98 26.05
N ILE A 854 0.49 -16.04 25.24
CA ILE A 854 1.68 -16.39 24.44
C ILE A 854 2.00 -15.34 23.36
N ARG A 855 0.98 -14.67 22.81
CA ARG A 855 1.16 -13.51 21.91
C ARG A 855 1.71 -12.31 22.67
N GLN A 856 1.19 -12.02 23.86
CA GLN A 856 1.63 -10.93 24.72
C GLN A 856 3.13 -10.99 25.01
N VAL A 857 3.66 -12.16 25.41
CA VAL A 857 5.10 -12.33 25.70
C VAL A 857 5.96 -11.97 24.48
N ALA A 858 5.60 -12.48 23.30
CA ALA A 858 6.31 -12.17 22.05
C ALA A 858 6.20 -10.69 21.66
N LEU A 859 5.00 -10.10 21.74
CA LEU A 859 4.76 -8.70 21.37
C LEU A 859 5.47 -7.71 22.33
N VAL A 860 5.50 -8.00 23.63
CA VAL A 860 6.27 -7.22 24.63
C VAL A 860 7.77 -7.32 24.33
N THR A 861 8.27 -8.51 23.97
CA THR A 861 9.68 -8.74 23.60
C THR A 861 10.05 -7.94 22.33
N ILE A 862 9.19 -7.96 21.31
CA ILE A 862 9.32 -7.13 20.11
C ILE A 862 9.38 -5.64 20.50
N MET A 863 8.41 -5.15 21.27
CA MET A 863 8.34 -3.74 21.67
C MET A 863 9.58 -3.28 22.46
N ALA A 864 10.13 -4.12 23.34
CA ALA A 864 11.39 -3.84 24.03
C ALA A 864 12.56 -3.67 23.04
N GLN A 865 12.74 -4.59 22.09
CA GLN A 865 13.78 -4.51 21.06
C GLN A 865 13.49 -3.52 19.91
N LEU A 866 12.30 -2.88 19.88
CA LEU A 866 12.07 -1.67 19.09
C LEU A 866 12.66 -0.41 19.75
N GLY A 867 13.00 -0.45 21.03
CA GLY A 867 13.29 0.74 21.85
C GLY A 867 12.04 1.45 22.36
N SER A 868 10.89 0.77 22.38
CA SER A 868 9.64 1.26 22.96
C SER A 868 9.58 1.02 24.48
N PHE A 869 8.69 1.73 25.17
CA PHE A 869 8.16 1.27 26.44
C PHE A 869 7.15 0.14 26.17
N VAL A 870 6.86 -0.68 27.18
CA VAL A 870 6.02 -1.88 27.07
C VAL A 870 4.83 -1.84 28.05
N PRO A 871 3.67 -2.41 27.69
CA PRO A 871 2.50 -2.49 28.59
C PRO A 871 2.73 -3.54 29.68
N ALA A 872 3.41 -3.13 30.74
CA ALA A 872 3.71 -3.89 31.94
C ALA A 872 3.99 -2.92 33.10
N ARG A 873 3.96 -3.43 34.33
CA ARG A 873 4.41 -2.66 35.50
C ARG A 873 5.94 -2.55 35.50
N GLU A 874 6.61 -3.68 35.36
CA GLU A 874 8.07 -3.84 35.34
C GLU A 874 8.43 -4.92 34.30
N ALA A 875 9.53 -4.75 33.56
CA ALA A 875 9.98 -5.73 32.56
C ALA A 875 11.50 -5.67 32.34
N SER A 876 12.13 -6.85 32.20
CA SER A 876 13.55 -7.00 31.87
C SER A 876 13.71 -8.03 30.75
N VAL A 877 14.26 -7.64 29.61
CA VAL A 877 14.28 -8.43 28.37
C VAL A 877 15.71 -8.62 27.88
N GLY A 878 16.13 -9.87 27.79
CA GLY A 878 17.35 -10.29 27.12
C GLY A 878 17.25 -10.12 25.61
N ILE A 879 18.37 -9.80 24.94
CA ILE A 879 18.39 -9.69 23.47
C ILE A 879 18.07 -11.05 22.82
N VAL A 880 16.86 -11.13 22.25
CA VAL A 880 16.38 -12.26 21.45
C VAL A 880 16.82 -12.08 19.99
N ASP A 881 17.36 -13.15 19.41
CA ASP A 881 17.90 -13.12 18.05
C ASP A 881 16.85 -13.41 16.96
N GLY A 882 15.80 -14.16 17.31
CA GLY A 882 14.63 -14.43 16.49
C GLY A 882 13.45 -14.97 17.31
N ILE A 883 12.23 -14.70 16.83
CA ILE A 883 10.99 -15.21 17.43
C ILE A 883 10.31 -16.15 16.43
N TYR A 884 10.10 -17.39 16.87
CA TYR A 884 9.60 -18.49 16.06
C TYR A 884 8.25 -18.96 16.59
N VAL A 885 7.19 -18.80 15.80
CA VAL A 885 5.82 -19.03 16.25
C VAL A 885 5.07 -20.01 15.35
N ARG A 886 4.75 -21.17 15.91
CA ARG A 886 3.73 -22.09 15.39
C ARG A 886 2.45 -21.90 16.21
N MET A 887 1.41 -21.33 15.61
CA MET A 887 0.08 -21.16 16.22
C MET A 887 -1.04 -21.50 15.24
N GLY A 888 -2.18 -21.98 15.77
CA GLY A 888 -3.42 -22.15 15.01
C GLY A 888 -3.40 -23.27 13.97
N ALA A 889 -4.45 -23.29 13.14
CA ALA A 889 -4.68 -24.25 12.06
C ALA A 889 -4.97 -23.51 10.75
N SER A 890 -3.94 -23.38 9.91
CA SER A 890 -4.02 -22.78 8.58
C SER A 890 -3.78 -23.82 7.50
N ASP A 891 -4.84 -24.25 6.83
CA ASP A 891 -4.80 -25.29 5.80
C ASP A 891 -4.34 -24.71 4.46
N ASN A 892 -3.13 -25.01 3.98
CA ASN A 892 -2.69 -24.57 2.66
C ASN A 892 -3.11 -25.56 1.56
N ILE A 893 -4.43 -25.78 1.44
CA ILE A 893 -5.08 -26.68 0.46
C ILE A 893 -4.54 -26.44 -0.96
N SER A 894 -4.18 -25.19 -1.27
CA SER A 894 -3.56 -24.77 -2.54
C SER A 894 -2.27 -25.50 -2.92
N ARG A 895 -1.53 -26.05 -1.94
CA ARG A 895 -0.29 -26.81 -2.11
C ARG A 895 -0.48 -28.32 -2.13
N GLY A 896 -1.70 -28.82 -1.90
CA GLY A 896 -2.00 -30.25 -1.84
C GLY A 896 -1.33 -31.00 -0.68
N ARG A 897 -0.84 -30.28 0.34
CA ARG A 897 -0.25 -30.85 1.56
C ARG A 897 -1.34 -31.03 2.62
N SER A 898 -1.16 -32.00 3.51
CA SER A 898 -2.02 -32.12 4.70
C SER A 898 -1.62 -31.11 5.76
N THR A 899 -2.58 -30.68 6.57
CA THR A 899 -2.39 -29.73 7.68
C THR A 899 -1.27 -30.17 8.63
N PHE A 900 -1.19 -31.47 8.92
CA PHE A 900 -0.15 -32.08 9.74
C PHE A 900 1.23 -32.08 9.07
N MET A 901 1.32 -32.21 7.73
CA MET A 901 2.59 -32.13 7.01
C MET A 901 3.14 -30.70 7.05
N GLU A 902 2.29 -29.68 6.96
CA GLU A 902 2.72 -28.28 7.06
C GLU A 902 3.12 -27.92 8.50
N GLU A 903 2.38 -28.41 9.50
CA GLU A 903 2.75 -28.35 10.92
C GLU A 903 4.14 -28.94 11.22
N LEU A 904 4.47 -30.11 10.65
CA LEU A 904 5.80 -30.71 10.81
C LEU A 904 6.91 -29.98 10.03
N VAL A 905 6.61 -29.43 8.86
CA VAL A 905 7.57 -28.61 8.11
C VAL A 905 7.86 -27.31 8.86
N GLU A 906 6.86 -26.64 9.43
CA GLU A 906 7.05 -25.49 10.31
C GLU A 906 7.89 -25.85 11.54
N ALA A 907 7.60 -26.99 12.20
CA ALA A 907 8.40 -27.44 13.35
C ALA A 907 9.86 -27.74 12.99
N SER A 908 10.14 -28.32 11.82
CA SER A 908 11.50 -28.53 11.30
C SER A 908 12.19 -27.19 11.00
N ASP A 909 11.52 -26.28 10.29
CA ASP A 909 12.03 -24.94 9.98
C ASP A 909 12.36 -24.12 11.24
N ILE A 910 11.72 -24.39 12.37
CA ILE A 910 12.04 -23.78 13.66
C ILE A 910 13.24 -24.50 14.33
N LEU A 911 13.27 -25.84 14.34
CA LEU A 911 14.40 -26.61 14.90
C LEU A 911 15.73 -26.32 14.20
N ASP A 912 15.71 -26.16 12.87
CA ASP A 912 16.90 -25.88 12.05
C ASP A 912 17.46 -24.46 12.21
N ARG A 913 16.68 -23.53 12.80
CA ARG A 913 16.98 -22.07 12.84
C ARG A 913 16.99 -21.44 14.22
N ALA A 914 16.40 -22.08 15.23
CA ALA A 914 16.38 -21.56 16.59
C ALA A 914 17.76 -21.70 17.24
N THR A 915 18.18 -20.67 17.98
CA THR A 915 19.42 -20.66 18.79
C THR A 915 19.08 -20.57 20.27
N SER A 916 20.10 -20.67 21.14
CA SER A 916 19.94 -20.47 22.58
C SER A 916 19.52 -19.05 23.01
N ARG A 917 19.48 -18.08 22.08
CA ARG A 917 18.91 -16.73 22.27
C ARG A 917 17.52 -16.56 21.67
N SER A 918 16.97 -17.56 20.98
CA SER A 918 15.66 -17.45 20.34
C SER A 918 14.51 -17.63 21.33
N LEU A 919 13.35 -17.04 20.99
CA LEU A 919 12.08 -17.33 21.64
C LEU A 919 11.24 -18.22 20.72
N VAL A 920 11.00 -19.45 21.15
CA VAL A 920 10.20 -20.46 20.43
C VAL A 920 8.83 -20.57 21.09
N ILE A 921 7.76 -20.52 20.28
CA ILE A 921 6.38 -20.67 20.74
C ILE A 921 5.69 -21.72 19.88
N LEU A 922 5.22 -22.80 20.51
CA LEU A 922 4.58 -23.94 19.85
C LEU A 922 3.22 -24.20 20.48
N ASP A 923 2.17 -24.03 19.68
CA ASP A 923 0.78 -24.25 20.09
C ASP A 923 0.21 -25.53 19.47
N GLU A 924 -0.27 -26.44 20.33
CA GLU A 924 -0.91 -27.71 19.97
C GLU A 924 -0.13 -28.57 18.94
N LEU A 925 1.20 -28.66 19.09
CA LEU A 925 2.02 -29.55 18.25
C LEU A 925 1.63 -31.02 18.44
N GLY A 926 1.50 -31.76 17.34
CA GLY A 926 1.10 -33.16 17.30
C GLY A 926 -0.39 -33.40 17.12
N ARG A 927 -1.24 -32.36 17.12
CA ARG A 927 -2.71 -32.51 17.10
C ARG A 927 -3.26 -33.14 15.81
N GLY A 928 -2.52 -33.08 14.71
CA GLY A 928 -2.95 -33.51 13.38
C GLY A 928 -2.79 -35.01 13.08
N THR A 929 -2.38 -35.81 14.06
CA THR A 929 -2.09 -37.24 13.91
C THR A 929 -2.69 -38.09 15.04
N SER A 930 -2.33 -39.37 15.14
CA SER A 930 -2.75 -40.25 16.23
C SER A 930 -2.27 -39.71 17.60
N THR A 931 -3.00 -40.02 18.67
CA THR A 931 -2.64 -39.53 20.01
C THR A 931 -1.26 -40.02 20.48
N HIS A 932 -0.80 -41.20 20.04
CA HIS A 932 0.51 -41.72 20.44
C HIS A 932 1.64 -41.06 19.65
N ASP A 933 1.49 -40.88 18.33
CA ASP A 933 2.46 -40.17 17.51
C ASP A 933 2.54 -38.68 17.92
N GLY A 934 1.38 -38.05 18.17
CA GLY A 934 1.30 -36.66 18.59
C GLY A 934 2.00 -36.40 19.93
N ILE A 935 1.79 -37.27 20.93
CA ILE A 935 2.51 -37.21 22.21
C ILE A 935 4.01 -37.45 22.00
N ALA A 936 4.40 -38.47 21.23
CA ALA A 936 5.80 -38.82 21.03
C ALA A 936 6.60 -37.71 20.32
N ILE A 937 6.04 -37.14 19.26
CA ILE A 937 6.62 -36.00 18.53
C ILE A 937 6.71 -34.78 19.44
N ALA A 938 5.60 -34.39 20.08
CA ALA A 938 5.56 -33.21 20.93
C ALA A 938 6.53 -33.30 22.12
N TYR A 939 6.66 -34.48 22.74
CA TYR A 939 7.62 -34.75 23.81
C TYR A 939 9.07 -34.63 23.32
N ALA A 940 9.42 -35.33 22.23
CA ALA A 940 10.80 -35.34 21.71
C ALA A 940 11.25 -33.96 21.20
N THR A 941 10.35 -33.22 20.54
CA THR A 941 10.60 -31.84 20.10
C THR A 941 10.84 -30.91 21.30
N LEU A 942 9.99 -30.98 22.34
CA LEU A 942 10.16 -30.17 23.56
C LEU A 942 11.45 -30.53 24.31
N GLU A 943 11.77 -31.82 24.47
CA GLU A 943 13.03 -32.27 25.09
C GLU A 943 14.26 -31.71 24.37
N SER A 944 14.26 -31.69 23.03
CA SER A 944 15.37 -31.15 22.25
C SER A 944 15.50 -29.62 22.38
N PHE A 945 14.39 -28.87 22.45
CA PHE A 945 14.45 -27.44 22.78
C PHE A 945 15.00 -27.18 24.19
N ILE A 946 14.66 -28.02 25.18
CA ILE A 946 15.16 -27.91 26.56
C ILE A 946 16.67 -28.22 26.64
N ARG A 947 17.11 -29.35 26.06
CA ARG A 947 18.46 -29.91 26.25
C ARG A 947 19.48 -29.47 25.20
N ASP A 948 19.08 -29.42 23.93
CA ASP A 948 19.99 -29.34 22.79
C ASP A 948 20.07 -27.90 22.26
N VAL A 949 18.92 -27.32 21.88
CA VAL A 949 18.84 -25.92 21.39
C VAL A 949 19.01 -24.90 22.53
N ARG A 950 18.46 -25.21 23.71
CA ARG A 950 18.56 -24.43 24.97
C ARG A 950 17.97 -23.01 24.90
N CYS A 951 17.04 -22.80 23.97
CA CYS A 951 16.30 -21.55 23.77
C CYS A 951 15.26 -21.27 24.86
N MET A 952 14.63 -20.10 24.83
CA MET A 952 13.44 -19.80 25.62
C MET A 952 12.21 -20.39 24.90
N THR A 953 11.39 -21.19 25.58
CA THR A 953 10.31 -21.98 24.96
C THR A 953 8.98 -21.82 25.68
N LEU A 954 7.94 -21.42 24.94
CA LEU A 954 6.54 -21.52 25.34
C LEU A 954 5.90 -22.71 24.61
N PHE A 955 5.58 -23.78 25.34
CA PHE A 955 5.00 -24.99 24.77
C PHE A 955 3.58 -25.18 25.28
N VAL A 956 2.59 -24.94 24.42
CA VAL A 956 1.17 -25.04 24.78
C VAL A 956 0.64 -26.41 24.35
N THR A 957 0.09 -27.18 25.30
CA THR A 957 -0.30 -28.57 25.02
C THR A 957 -1.53 -29.05 25.80
N HIS A 958 -2.21 -30.05 25.23
CA HIS A 958 -3.28 -30.85 25.85
C HIS A 958 -2.82 -32.26 26.23
N TYR A 959 -1.50 -32.53 26.22
CA TYR A 959 -0.92 -33.84 26.50
C TYR A 959 -0.31 -33.91 27.92
N PRO A 960 -0.99 -34.52 28.92
CA PRO A 960 -0.46 -34.63 30.27
C PRO A 960 0.95 -35.26 30.40
N PRO A 961 1.36 -36.25 29.57
CA PRO A 961 2.71 -36.83 29.66
C PRO A 961 3.86 -35.85 29.42
N LEU A 962 3.63 -34.71 28.76
CA LEU A 962 4.66 -33.69 28.59
C LEU A 962 4.97 -32.97 29.90
N CYS A 963 4.01 -32.87 30.83
CA CYS A 963 4.20 -32.21 32.12
C CYS A 963 5.25 -32.93 32.99
N GLU A 964 5.51 -34.22 32.73
CA GLU A 964 6.51 -35.04 33.41
C GLU A 964 7.96 -34.55 33.16
N LEU A 965 8.20 -33.77 32.10
CA LEU A 965 9.49 -33.13 31.81
C LEU A 965 9.92 -32.14 32.90
N GLU A 966 9.00 -31.58 33.70
CA GLU A 966 9.34 -30.77 34.87
C GLU A 966 10.07 -31.59 35.95
N HIS A 967 9.71 -32.87 36.13
CA HIS A 967 10.39 -33.74 37.09
C HIS A 967 11.79 -34.14 36.63
N LEU A 968 12.02 -34.21 35.31
CA LEU A 968 13.33 -34.49 34.71
C LEU A 968 14.23 -33.25 34.65
N TYR A 969 13.65 -32.06 34.50
CA TYR A 969 14.38 -30.80 34.31
C TYR A 969 13.87 -29.65 35.21
N PRO A 970 13.76 -29.82 36.54
CA PRO A 970 13.06 -28.89 37.45
C PRO A 970 13.70 -27.49 37.57
N GLN A 971 14.95 -27.32 37.13
CA GLN A 971 15.66 -26.04 37.09
C GLN A 971 15.53 -25.32 35.74
N LEU A 972 14.88 -25.93 34.74
CA LEU A 972 14.80 -25.44 33.36
C LEU A 972 13.35 -25.37 32.84
N VAL A 973 12.49 -26.25 33.33
CA VAL A 973 11.10 -26.43 32.91
C VAL A 973 10.16 -26.00 34.05
N GLY A 974 9.04 -25.38 33.71
CA GLY A 974 7.91 -25.17 34.62
C GLY A 974 6.58 -25.57 33.99
N ASN A 975 5.71 -26.23 34.75
CA ASN A 975 4.31 -26.42 34.37
C ASN A 975 3.47 -25.22 34.79
N TYR A 976 2.56 -24.79 33.92
CA TYR A 976 1.63 -23.69 34.16
C TYR A 976 0.25 -23.97 33.55
N HIS A 977 -0.78 -23.27 34.01
CA HIS A 977 -2.11 -23.27 33.40
C HIS A 977 -2.84 -21.94 33.57
N MET A 978 -3.82 -21.69 32.70
CA MET A 978 -4.73 -20.54 32.87
C MET A 978 -5.74 -20.84 33.97
N ALA A 979 -5.83 -19.95 34.95
CA ALA A 979 -6.71 -20.07 36.09
C ALA A 979 -8.19 -19.94 35.71
N PHE A 980 -9.04 -20.71 36.41
CA PHE A 980 -10.49 -20.63 36.33
C PHE A 980 -11.10 -20.94 37.70
N LEU A 981 -12.20 -20.26 38.04
CA LEU A 981 -13.01 -20.60 39.19
C LEU A 981 -14.11 -21.58 38.79
N LEU A 982 -14.39 -22.53 39.66
CA LEU A 982 -15.62 -23.31 39.66
C LEU A 982 -16.50 -22.73 40.76
N ASN A 983 -17.61 -22.12 40.38
CA ASN A 983 -18.55 -21.56 41.33
C ASN A 983 -19.47 -22.71 41.82
N GLU A 984 -19.20 -23.23 43.01
CA GLU A 984 -20.16 -24.07 43.73
C GLU A 984 -21.37 -23.20 44.15
N PRO A 985 -22.62 -23.71 44.03
CA PRO A 985 -23.79 -22.97 44.51
C PRO A 985 -23.82 -22.92 46.04
N GLU A 986 -24.06 -21.73 46.61
CA GLU A 986 -24.24 -21.58 48.06
C GLU A 986 -25.47 -22.39 48.52
N SER A 987 -25.23 -23.39 49.37
CA SER A 987 -26.22 -24.40 49.75
C SER A 987 -27.30 -23.83 50.69
N THR A 988 -28.40 -23.36 50.10
CA THR A 988 -29.59 -22.92 50.85
C THR A 988 -30.87 -23.56 50.29
N SER A 989 -31.57 -24.31 51.16
CA SER A 989 -32.92 -24.88 51.01
C SER A 989 -33.26 -25.71 49.76
N ASP A 990 -33.21 -27.04 49.92
CA ASP A 990 -34.33 -27.96 49.67
C ASP A 990 -35.24 -27.74 48.43
N GLU A 991 -34.71 -27.82 47.21
CA GLU A 991 -35.46 -28.35 46.05
C GLU A 991 -34.49 -28.91 44.97
N GLU A 992 -34.86 -30.02 44.31
CA GLU A 992 -33.92 -30.89 43.56
C GLU A 992 -33.55 -30.40 42.13
N GLU A 993 -33.32 -29.10 41.92
CA GLU A 993 -32.68 -28.60 40.68
C GLU A 993 -31.18 -28.34 40.89
N VAL A 994 -30.36 -29.33 40.54
CA VAL A 994 -28.89 -29.20 40.53
C VAL A 994 -28.48 -28.22 39.42
N GLN A 995 -28.36 -26.95 39.77
CA GLN A 995 -27.83 -25.93 38.86
C GLN A 995 -26.37 -26.26 38.48
N PRO A 996 -25.96 -26.09 37.21
CA PRO A 996 -24.65 -26.51 36.74
C PRO A 996 -23.53 -25.66 37.32
N GLU A 997 -22.42 -26.31 37.70
CA GLU A 997 -21.15 -25.68 38.09
C GLU A 997 -20.74 -24.62 37.06
N PHE A 998 -20.80 -23.33 37.43
CA PHE A 998 -20.47 -22.25 36.49
C PHE A 998 -18.97 -21.96 36.51
N ILE A 999 -18.34 -21.98 35.34
CA ILE A 999 -16.90 -21.79 35.20
C ILE A 999 -16.61 -20.34 34.80
N THR A 1000 -15.87 -19.64 35.65
CA THR A 1000 -15.39 -18.29 35.38
C THR A 1000 -13.91 -18.35 34.99
N PHE A 1001 -13.57 -18.05 33.74
CA PHE A 1001 -12.17 -17.91 33.32
C PHE A 1001 -11.58 -16.64 33.94
N LEU A 1002 -10.46 -16.76 34.66
CA LEU A 1002 -9.80 -15.62 35.31
C LEU A 1002 -8.80 -14.89 34.40
N TYR A 1003 -8.41 -15.50 33.29
CA TYR A 1003 -7.43 -14.95 32.33
C TYR A 1003 -6.05 -14.62 32.95
N GLN A 1004 -5.71 -15.28 34.07
CA GLN A 1004 -4.43 -15.22 34.77
C GLN A 1004 -3.66 -16.54 34.57
N LEU A 1005 -2.33 -16.49 34.43
CA LEU A 1005 -1.48 -17.68 34.42
C LEU A 1005 -1.02 -18.03 35.84
N ILE A 1006 -1.16 -19.30 36.24
CA ILE A 1006 -0.68 -19.82 37.53
C ILE A 1006 0.21 -21.05 37.35
N GLU A 1007 1.14 -21.27 38.27
CA GLU A 1007 2.07 -22.41 38.25
C GLU A 1007 1.34 -23.73 38.59
N GLY A 1008 1.90 -24.84 38.11
CA GLY A 1008 1.34 -26.18 38.21
C GLY A 1008 0.59 -26.61 36.94
N ALA A 1009 0.49 -27.92 36.73
CA ALA A 1009 -0.27 -28.49 35.61
C ALA A 1009 -1.78 -28.37 35.85
N GLY A 1010 -2.54 -28.04 34.79
CA GLY A 1010 -3.97 -27.74 34.89
C GLY A 1010 -4.86 -28.93 35.30
N ALA A 1011 -5.93 -28.64 36.04
CA ALA A 1011 -6.85 -29.66 36.54
C ALA A 1011 -7.58 -30.43 35.43
N ARG A 1012 -7.66 -31.75 35.60
CA ARG A 1012 -8.00 -32.74 34.54
C ARG A 1012 -9.42 -32.64 33.95
N SER A 1013 -10.33 -31.88 34.56
CA SER A 1013 -11.77 -31.88 34.23
C SER A 1013 -12.22 -30.78 33.25
N TYR A 1014 -11.33 -29.86 32.84
CA TYR A 1014 -11.68 -28.65 32.08
C TYR A 1014 -12.66 -28.87 30.91
N GLY A 1015 -12.37 -29.82 30.01
CA GLY A 1015 -13.11 -29.97 28.76
C GLY A 1015 -14.58 -30.36 28.95
N LEU A 1016 -14.86 -31.14 30.00
CA LEU A 1016 -16.22 -31.56 30.37
C LEU A 1016 -17.02 -30.39 30.97
N ASN A 1017 -16.33 -29.50 31.67
CA ASN A 1017 -16.94 -28.32 32.27
C ASN A 1017 -17.33 -27.29 31.18
N VAL A 1018 -16.50 -27.08 30.14
CA VAL A 1018 -16.93 -26.29 28.96
C VAL A 1018 -18.01 -27.00 28.15
N ALA A 1019 -17.98 -28.33 28.05
CA ALA A 1019 -19.08 -29.08 27.44
C ALA A 1019 -20.42 -28.85 28.17
N ARG A 1020 -20.40 -28.69 29.51
CA ARG A 1020 -21.57 -28.32 30.31
C ARG A 1020 -22.07 -26.90 30.01
N LEU A 1021 -21.17 -25.93 29.84
CA LEU A 1021 -21.53 -24.56 29.39
C LEU A 1021 -22.10 -24.54 27.96
N ALA A 1022 -21.78 -25.54 27.14
CA ALA A 1022 -22.36 -25.75 25.81
C ALA A 1022 -23.67 -26.58 25.82
N GLU A 1023 -24.32 -26.70 26.99
CA GLU A 1023 -25.58 -27.42 27.22
C GLU A 1023 -25.57 -28.91 26.80
N ILE A 1024 -24.39 -29.55 26.76
CA ILE A 1024 -24.28 -30.98 26.45
C ILE A 1024 -24.91 -31.80 27.60
N PRO A 1025 -25.84 -32.74 27.31
CA PRO A 1025 -26.56 -33.48 28.35
C PRO A 1025 -25.66 -34.14 29.40
N GLU A 1026 -25.98 -33.92 30.68
CA GLU A 1026 -25.20 -34.39 31.83
C GLU A 1026 -25.04 -35.92 31.88
N SER A 1027 -25.94 -36.69 31.25
CA SER A 1027 -25.78 -38.15 31.04
C SER A 1027 -24.59 -38.50 30.13
N ILE A 1028 -24.31 -37.68 29.12
CA ILE A 1028 -23.13 -37.79 28.25
C ILE A 1028 -21.89 -37.33 29.02
N LEU A 1029 -21.98 -36.21 29.76
CA LEU A 1029 -20.86 -35.69 30.55
C LEU A 1029 -20.37 -36.69 31.62
N ARG A 1030 -21.29 -37.32 32.37
CA ARG A 1030 -20.96 -38.39 33.33
C ARG A 1030 -20.29 -39.60 32.67
N THR A 1031 -20.79 -40.00 31.49
CA THR A 1031 -20.21 -41.10 30.71
C THR A 1031 -18.80 -40.75 30.21
N ALA A 1032 -18.59 -39.52 29.75
CA ALA A 1032 -17.30 -39.03 29.29
C ALA A 1032 -16.30 -38.85 30.45
N ALA A 1033 -16.74 -38.38 31.62
CA ALA A 1033 -15.95 -38.31 32.85
C ALA A 1033 -15.44 -39.70 33.26
N PHE A 1034 -16.32 -40.70 33.28
CA PHE A 1034 -15.95 -42.08 33.56
C PHE A 1034 -14.92 -42.61 32.55
N LYS A 1035 -15.20 -42.46 31.25
CA LYS A 1035 -14.32 -42.97 30.17
C LYS A 1035 -12.96 -42.27 30.13
N SER A 1036 -12.90 -40.97 30.43
CA SER A 1036 -11.65 -40.22 30.55
C SER A 1036 -10.78 -40.77 31.69
N LYS A 1037 -11.37 -40.94 32.89
CA LYS A 1037 -10.67 -41.46 34.08
C LYS A 1037 -10.24 -42.93 33.93
N GLU A 1038 -11.07 -43.75 33.29
CA GLU A 1038 -10.77 -45.15 32.95
C GLU A 1038 -9.57 -45.24 32.00
N LEU A 1039 -9.56 -44.43 30.93
CA LEU A 1039 -8.47 -44.40 29.96
C LEU A 1039 -7.16 -43.88 30.57
N GLU A 1040 -7.21 -42.80 31.36
CA GLU A 1040 -6.03 -42.28 32.06
C GLU A 1040 -5.42 -43.33 32.99
N ALA A 1041 -6.24 -43.97 33.84
CA ALA A 1041 -5.78 -45.00 34.76
C ALA A 1041 -5.19 -46.21 34.04
N LEU A 1042 -5.79 -46.63 32.92
CA LEU A 1042 -5.31 -47.75 32.10
C LEU A 1042 -3.98 -47.43 31.39
N VAL A 1043 -3.81 -46.22 30.86
CA VAL A 1043 -2.55 -45.79 30.21
C VAL A 1043 -1.43 -45.64 31.25
N ASN A 1044 -1.70 -44.96 32.36
CA ASN A 1044 -0.68 -44.69 33.37
C ASN A 1044 -0.24 -45.96 34.11
N SER A 1045 -1.17 -46.85 34.49
CA SER A 1045 -0.82 -48.13 35.10
C SER A 1045 0.05 -49.02 34.18
N ARG A 1046 -0.20 -49.02 32.87
CA ARG A 1046 0.67 -49.72 31.90
C ARG A 1046 2.06 -49.09 31.78
N ARG A 1047 2.16 -47.76 31.77
CA ARG A 1047 3.47 -47.06 31.75
C ARG A 1047 4.29 -47.39 32.99
N TYR A 1048 3.74 -47.20 34.19
CA TYR A 1048 4.48 -47.47 35.43
C TYR A 1048 4.83 -48.95 35.62
N ASN A 1049 3.93 -49.89 35.28
CA ASN A 1049 4.23 -51.32 35.37
C ASN A 1049 5.30 -51.80 34.37
N THR A 1050 5.63 -51.01 33.34
CA THR A 1050 6.67 -51.36 32.35
C THR A 1050 8.06 -50.96 32.86
N VAL A 1051 8.18 -49.81 33.53
CA VAL A 1051 9.46 -49.30 34.10
C VAL A 1051 10.04 -50.29 35.12
N VAL A 1052 9.19 -50.89 35.95
CA VAL A 1052 9.56 -51.86 37.02
C VAL A 1052 10.12 -53.19 36.47
N ILE A 1053 10.16 -53.38 35.14
CA ILE A 1053 10.68 -54.58 34.48
C ILE A 1053 12.06 -54.31 33.81
N THR A 1054 12.57 -53.07 33.87
CA THR A 1054 13.79 -52.63 33.17
C THR A 1054 14.91 -52.06 34.06
N ASP A 1055 14.75 -52.09 35.40
CA ASP A 1055 15.80 -51.82 36.39
C ASP A 1055 16.53 -53.11 36.82
#